data_AF-A0A6G1HTT4-F1
#
_entry.id   AF-A0A6G1HTT4-F1
#
_cell.length_a   1.000
_cell.length_b   1.000
_cell.length_c   1.000
_cell.angle_alpha   90.00
_cell.angle_beta   90.00
_cell.angle_gamma   90.00
#
_symmetry.space_group_name_H-M   'P 1'
#
loop_
_entity.id
_entity.type
_entity.pdbx_description
1 polymer ?
#
loop_
_entity_poly.entity_id
_entity_poly.type
_entity_poly.pdbx_seq_one_letter_code
_entity_poly.pdbx_strand_id
1 'polypeptide(L)'
;MKMVPSAFLSERLASLGLAQYLPVLAENGFDDWDTVLDITEEDLQTLGFKRGHRRVLQREIAAHRGQAYPSVVPPTFIDVTQSPGFSAYNTGTSTTATSSAEPTPFEKPQPQLPSVTTSSETSQSTKRSKRRYRWHPRPDPHAPKRPKTAYVNFADHTRMDPTVVGLSFVEIAREVGRRWQVMNPAEKHAWEANAAVALQYYENQMEEYRKTDDYRKYQDYLETFKKAPGKSAREKMRSPQPGQPSISSTDPGMSPVLRRSESVCSRDSRRISPDSPRDHDHSVGQRDLSQALSRALGELTQLRQEFKDVRPYDAHELLPRELAAATIRNLHTGLGSLIFIYSDRQAEALLDSIYEQHHGAPDALTLAEFYLALALGGSSPMMPDNVVDKLFVSACGMIENGALRDTTSLGVLRVLLCLCLYALLEEGDGPPRAFIAAALNIAKFRFPQFPNDELGRASQEEWRRVYRSLVFLECWMSYSLNYPCNVHSHIKNVLPQPSTCPTPRPPPPPPAPTDTTLQTHATHTAPPLSDISSATHPSSPPLTPDHLRCFASQLSAWTETLEPPLALPSLLSPPWRPTLTPPQTHAMLLIHILHLTATTLLYRAPLLSDHRHLSAPSSPLHPRFDTHLQPADHAQCRAELDRATSTAAQVLERLNDAPALEPWCFLLIPLAFTLSTSTLLLSTLPGPAHPPIQTPLQTLRLFSTDKTLAARHLNALDPLYALLAPRAPPTPAPPSTKQKISIHDLLQSEPVPQAAPTPPPAGAARDVLNAVLGLVGVRREGVRASDPYPTPP
;
A
#
# COMPACT_ATOMS: atom_id res chain seq x y z
N MET A 1 32.20 35.49 -59.32
CA MET A 1 31.13 34.84 -60.10
C MET A 1 30.04 34.41 -59.12
N LYS A 2 28.83 34.97 -59.20
CA LYS A 2 27.70 34.46 -58.40
C LYS A 2 27.22 33.18 -59.07
N MET A 3 27.44 32.02 -58.45
CA MET A 3 26.96 30.75 -59.00
C MET A 3 25.42 30.72 -58.89
N VAL A 4 24.77 30.37 -59.99
CA VAL A 4 23.31 30.35 -60.09
C VAL A 4 22.85 29.02 -59.49
N PRO A 5 21.97 29.03 -58.46
CA PRO A 5 21.50 27.79 -57.85
C PRO A 5 20.77 26.92 -58.88
N SER A 6 21.02 25.62 -58.82
CA SER A 6 20.47 24.62 -59.73
C SER A 6 18.94 24.70 -59.79
N ALA A 7 18.39 24.68 -61.01
CA ALA A 7 16.94 24.68 -61.23
C ALA A 7 16.26 23.52 -60.47
N PHE A 8 16.93 22.37 -60.39
CA PHE A 8 16.44 21.20 -59.66
C PHE A 8 16.37 21.45 -58.15
N LEU A 9 17.39 22.10 -57.56
CA LEU A 9 17.37 22.48 -56.14
C LEU A 9 16.22 23.46 -55.85
N SER A 10 15.98 24.42 -56.75
CA SER A 10 14.89 25.38 -56.60
C SER A 10 13.50 24.73 -56.62
N GLU A 11 13.30 23.78 -57.53
CA GLU A 11 12.04 23.04 -57.66
C GLU A 11 11.79 22.13 -56.45
N ARG A 12 12.84 21.46 -55.96
CA ARG A 12 12.76 20.60 -54.77
C ARG A 12 12.50 21.37 -53.48
N LEU A 13 13.16 22.51 -53.27
CA LEU A 13 12.86 23.34 -52.11
C LEU A 13 11.46 23.95 -52.20
N ALA A 14 11.00 24.31 -53.40
CA ALA A 14 9.63 24.80 -53.60
C ALA A 14 8.57 23.74 -53.28
N SER A 15 8.75 22.50 -53.74
CA SER A 15 7.81 21.41 -53.45
C SER A 15 7.73 21.06 -51.96
N LEU A 16 8.82 21.27 -51.21
CA LEU A 16 8.86 21.12 -49.75
C LEU A 16 8.34 22.34 -48.98
N GLY A 17 7.97 23.44 -49.65
CA GLY A 17 7.58 24.71 -49.02
C GLY A 17 8.75 25.44 -48.34
N LEU A 18 9.98 25.21 -48.81
CA LEU A 18 11.24 25.73 -48.28
C LEU A 18 11.99 26.67 -49.24
N ALA A 19 11.37 27.08 -50.35
CA ALA A 19 11.98 27.97 -51.36
C ALA A 19 12.61 29.24 -50.77
N GLN A 20 12.06 29.74 -49.66
CA GLN A 20 12.58 30.91 -48.93
C GLN A 20 14.02 30.78 -48.41
N TYR A 21 14.55 29.56 -48.28
CA TYR A 21 15.92 29.32 -47.82
C TYR A 21 16.93 29.15 -48.95
N LEU A 22 16.48 29.13 -50.20
CA LEU A 22 17.35 28.99 -51.38
C LEU A 22 18.43 30.08 -51.48
N PRO A 23 18.15 31.37 -51.19
CA PRO A 23 19.20 32.40 -51.20
C PRO A 23 20.28 32.15 -50.14
N VAL A 24 19.86 31.76 -48.93
CA VAL A 24 20.78 31.50 -47.80
C VAL A 24 21.65 30.28 -48.07
N LEU A 25 21.09 29.23 -48.67
CA LEU A 25 21.84 28.04 -49.06
C LEU A 25 22.86 28.37 -50.16
N ALA A 26 22.45 29.07 -51.22
CA ALA A 26 23.35 29.47 -52.31
C ALA A 26 24.48 30.41 -51.83
N GLU A 27 24.20 31.33 -50.91
CA GLU A 27 25.21 32.23 -50.33
C GLU A 27 26.24 31.50 -49.45
N ASN A 28 25.89 30.31 -48.93
CA ASN A 28 26.75 29.50 -48.07
C ASN A 28 27.30 28.26 -48.80
N GLY A 29 27.28 28.24 -50.13
CA GLY A 29 27.93 27.20 -50.94
C GLY A 29 27.12 25.92 -51.15
N PHE A 30 25.80 25.98 -50.95
CA PHE A 30 24.86 24.89 -51.23
C PHE A 30 23.99 25.25 -52.44
N ASP A 31 24.60 25.31 -53.61
CA ASP A 31 24.00 25.78 -54.86
C ASP A 31 23.35 24.68 -55.71
N ASP A 32 23.55 23.40 -55.38
CA ASP A 32 22.94 22.25 -56.05
C ASP A 32 22.44 21.19 -55.06
N TRP A 33 21.64 20.23 -55.55
CA TRP A 33 21.02 19.25 -54.67
C TRP A 33 22.03 18.29 -54.04
N ASP A 34 23.11 17.96 -54.74
CA ASP A 34 24.13 17.04 -54.25
C ASP A 34 24.92 17.63 -53.07
N THR A 35 25.28 18.91 -53.10
CA THR A 35 25.87 19.59 -51.93
C THR A 35 24.88 19.69 -50.76
N VAL A 36 23.58 19.88 -51.04
CA VAL A 36 22.54 19.88 -50.01
C VAL A 36 22.34 18.50 -49.38
N LEU A 37 22.65 17.39 -50.06
CA LEU A 37 22.59 16.07 -49.43
C LEU A 37 23.56 15.97 -48.25
N ASP A 38 24.73 16.62 -48.35
CA ASP A 38 25.81 16.55 -47.36
C ASP A 38 25.69 17.58 -46.23
N ILE A 39 24.65 18.42 -46.24
CA ILE A 39 24.41 19.41 -45.20
C ILE A 39 24.12 18.76 -43.84
N THR A 40 24.84 19.19 -42.79
CA THR A 40 24.66 18.64 -41.45
C THR A 40 23.54 19.36 -40.68
N GLU A 41 23.10 18.78 -39.55
CA GLU A 41 22.12 19.46 -38.69
C GLU A 41 22.66 20.76 -38.08
N GLU A 42 23.97 20.82 -37.81
CA GLU A 42 24.64 21.99 -37.26
C GLU A 42 24.72 23.12 -38.28
N ASP A 43 24.98 22.80 -39.55
CA ASP A 43 24.95 23.77 -40.66
C ASP A 43 23.55 24.37 -40.82
N LEU A 44 22.51 23.53 -40.87
CA LEU A 44 21.13 24.01 -40.96
C LEU A 44 20.73 24.88 -39.74
N GLN A 45 21.28 24.61 -38.56
CA GLN A 45 21.10 25.46 -37.39
C GLN A 45 21.78 26.81 -37.55
N THR A 46 23.02 26.81 -38.03
CA THR A 46 23.84 28.01 -38.24
C THR A 46 23.25 28.90 -39.34
N LEU A 47 22.70 28.30 -40.40
CA LEU A 47 21.98 28.97 -41.49
C LEU A 47 20.56 29.44 -41.08
N GLY A 48 20.17 29.30 -39.81
CA GLY A 48 18.93 29.85 -39.27
C GLY A 48 17.67 29.10 -39.67
N PHE A 49 17.75 27.85 -40.13
CA PHE A 49 16.55 27.06 -40.43
C PHE A 49 15.76 26.79 -39.16
N LYS A 50 14.46 27.09 -39.20
CA LYS A 50 13.53 26.73 -38.11
C LYS A 50 13.53 25.22 -37.91
N ARG A 51 13.52 24.74 -36.66
CA ARG A 51 13.59 23.30 -36.31
C ARG A 51 12.62 22.39 -37.08
N GLY A 52 11.42 22.88 -37.43
CA GLY A 52 10.46 22.14 -38.24
C GLY A 52 10.92 21.95 -39.69
N HIS A 53 11.52 22.98 -40.28
CA HIS A 53 11.99 22.99 -41.66
C HIS A 53 13.25 22.14 -41.83
N ARG A 54 14.16 22.16 -40.84
CA ARG A 54 15.32 21.26 -40.80
C ARG A 54 14.91 19.80 -40.94
N ARG A 55 13.86 19.39 -40.21
CA ARG A 55 13.31 18.03 -40.24
C ARG A 55 12.63 17.67 -41.56
N VAL A 56 12.08 18.65 -42.28
CA VAL A 56 11.46 18.42 -43.59
C VAL A 56 12.57 18.16 -44.62
N LEU A 57 13.59 19.01 -44.67
CA LEU A 57 14.70 18.86 -45.61
C LEU A 57 15.52 17.59 -45.34
N GLN A 58 15.84 17.30 -44.08
CA GLN A 58 16.56 16.06 -43.70
C GLN A 58 15.79 14.78 -44.06
N ARG A 59 14.44 14.81 -44.03
CA ARG A 59 13.63 13.66 -44.47
C ARG A 59 13.69 13.47 -45.97
N GLU A 60 13.65 14.55 -46.75
CA GLU A 60 13.77 14.47 -48.21
C GLU A 60 15.18 13.98 -48.61
N ILE A 61 16.23 14.48 -47.94
CA ILE A 61 17.62 14.02 -48.14
C ILE A 61 17.74 12.52 -47.85
N ALA A 62 17.18 12.04 -46.74
CA ALA A 62 17.20 10.62 -46.37
C ALA A 62 16.42 9.74 -47.37
N ALA A 63 15.27 10.23 -47.86
CA ALA A 63 14.50 9.56 -48.90
C ALA A 63 15.28 9.46 -50.22
N HIS A 64 16.01 10.52 -50.58
CA HIS A 64 16.84 10.56 -51.79
C HIS A 64 18.09 9.67 -51.69
N ARG A 65 18.55 9.36 -50.46
CA ARG A 65 19.65 8.43 -50.15
C ARG A 65 19.22 6.96 -50.02
N GLY A 66 17.95 6.63 -50.26
CA GLY A 66 17.45 5.25 -50.24
C GLY A 66 17.42 4.60 -48.86
N GLN A 67 17.57 5.37 -47.77
CA GLN A 67 17.43 4.87 -46.41
C GLN A 67 15.95 4.91 -46.00
N ALA A 68 15.31 3.74 -45.97
CA ALA A 68 13.89 3.61 -45.68
C ALA A 68 13.56 4.00 -44.22
N TYR A 69 12.64 4.95 -44.06
CA TYR A 69 11.85 5.11 -42.84
C TYR A 69 10.39 4.75 -43.17
N PRO A 70 9.68 3.98 -42.32
CA PRO A 70 8.31 3.56 -42.65
C PRO A 70 7.37 4.77 -42.59
N SER A 71 6.84 5.17 -43.75
CA SER A 71 5.73 6.11 -43.89
C SER A 71 4.50 5.37 -44.40
N VAL A 72 3.42 5.45 -43.63
CA VAL A 72 2.06 5.07 -44.02
C VAL A 72 1.47 6.20 -44.87
N VAL A 73 0.89 5.87 -46.02
CA VAL A 73 -0.07 6.73 -46.76
C VAL A 73 -1.31 5.89 -47.17
N PRO A 74 -2.49 6.53 -47.37
CA PRO A 74 -3.84 5.96 -47.20
C PRO A 74 -4.47 5.48 -48.55
N PRO A 75 -5.77 5.04 -48.60
CA PRO A 75 -6.20 3.88 -49.38
C PRO A 75 -6.70 4.17 -50.80
N THR A 76 -6.52 3.18 -51.70
CA THR A 76 -7.34 3.03 -52.93
C THR A 76 -7.40 1.57 -53.40
N PHE A 77 -8.62 1.00 -53.36
CA PHE A 77 -9.30 0.02 -54.24
C PHE A 77 -8.60 -1.23 -54.88
N ILE A 78 -9.26 -2.40 -54.63
CA ILE A 78 -9.45 -3.60 -55.51
C ILE A 78 -8.20 -4.47 -55.75
N ASP A 79 -8.17 -5.81 -55.85
CA ASP A 79 -8.94 -7.02 -55.54
C ASP A 79 -8.03 -8.20 -56.02
N VAL A 80 -8.35 -9.44 -55.62
CA VAL A 80 -7.98 -10.72 -56.27
C VAL A 80 -6.63 -11.42 -55.90
N THR A 81 -6.81 -12.50 -55.11
CA THR A 81 -6.20 -13.85 -55.17
C THR A 81 -4.82 -14.23 -54.57
N GLN A 82 -4.93 -15.31 -53.78
CA GLN A 82 -4.08 -16.52 -53.69
C GLN A 82 -2.80 -16.51 -52.84
N SER A 83 -2.86 -17.26 -51.73
CA SER A 83 -1.76 -17.99 -51.07
C SER A 83 -1.29 -19.18 -51.96
N PRO A 84 -0.41 -20.13 -51.52
CA PRO A 84 0.34 -20.28 -50.25
C PRO A 84 1.79 -20.84 -50.40
N GLY A 85 2.47 -21.06 -49.26
CA GLY A 85 3.50 -22.10 -49.10
C GLY A 85 4.67 -21.67 -48.20
N PHE A 86 4.74 -22.07 -46.92
CA PHE A 86 5.45 -23.27 -46.38
C PHE A 86 6.95 -23.28 -46.72
N SER A 87 7.93 -23.58 -45.86
CA SER A 87 8.05 -24.30 -44.58
C SER A 87 9.46 -23.96 -44.03
N ALA A 88 9.67 -23.83 -42.71
CA ALA A 88 10.47 -24.73 -41.82
C ALA A 88 11.84 -25.20 -42.38
N TYR A 89 12.95 -25.34 -41.65
CA TYR A 89 13.26 -25.83 -40.30
C TYR A 89 14.75 -25.48 -40.05
N ASN A 90 15.17 -25.04 -38.84
CA ASN A 90 15.94 -25.82 -37.83
C ASN A 90 17.14 -26.60 -38.41
N THR A 91 18.36 -26.65 -37.84
CA THR A 91 18.80 -26.67 -36.44
C THR A 91 20.33 -26.86 -36.39
N GLY A 92 20.97 -26.46 -35.28
CA GLY A 92 22.07 -27.22 -34.65
C GLY A 92 23.46 -26.55 -34.64
N THR A 93 24.02 -26.17 -33.46
CA THR A 93 24.89 -26.95 -32.53
C THR A 93 26.21 -27.43 -33.18
N SER A 94 27.42 -27.33 -32.61
CA SER A 94 27.96 -26.93 -31.30
C SER A 94 29.51 -26.89 -31.36
N THR A 95 30.13 -26.30 -30.33
CA THR A 95 31.34 -26.75 -29.57
C THR A 95 32.79 -26.63 -30.07
N THR A 96 33.62 -26.13 -29.13
CA THR A 96 35.01 -26.53 -28.72
C THR A 96 36.19 -26.18 -29.65
N ALA A 97 37.42 -25.84 -29.21
CA ALA A 97 38.10 -25.81 -27.91
C ALA A 97 39.46 -25.06 -28.01
N THR A 98 39.87 -24.41 -26.90
CA THR A 98 41.16 -24.52 -26.14
C THR A 98 42.58 -24.27 -26.75
N SER A 99 43.32 -23.36 -26.06
CA SER A 99 44.75 -23.40 -25.60
C SER A 99 45.88 -22.82 -26.51
N SER A 100 46.98 -22.19 -26.07
CA SER A 100 47.56 -21.65 -24.81
C SER A 100 48.85 -20.85 -25.14
N ALA A 101 49.35 -20.06 -24.17
CA ALA A 101 50.76 -19.68 -23.88
C ALA A 101 51.33 -18.28 -24.29
N GLU A 102 51.90 -17.63 -23.26
CA GLU A 102 52.64 -16.35 -23.09
C GLU A 102 54.17 -16.66 -22.87
N PRO A 103 55.16 -15.79 -22.45
CA PRO A 103 55.19 -14.35 -22.07
C PRO A 103 56.47 -13.48 -22.38
N THR A 104 56.44 -12.20 -21.94
CA THR A 104 57.51 -11.22 -21.52
C THR A 104 58.18 -10.26 -22.54
N PRO A 105 58.80 -9.09 -22.13
CA PRO A 105 58.54 -8.17 -21.00
C PRO A 105 58.52 -6.64 -21.35
N PHE A 106 58.00 -5.84 -20.41
CA PHE A 106 57.69 -4.39 -20.45
C PHE A 106 58.84 -3.42 -20.09
N GLU A 107 58.82 -2.22 -20.69
CA GLU A 107 59.56 -1.01 -20.31
C GLU A 107 58.54 0.14 -20.01
N LYS A 108 58.81 0.96 -18.98
CA LYS A 108 57.99 2.10 -18.48
C LYS A 108 58.08 3.33 -19.41
N PRO A 109 57.05 4.20 -19.53
CA PRO A 109 56.83 5.30 -18.57
C PRO A 109 55.36 5.76 -18.33
N GLN A 110 55.13 6.41 -17.18
CA GLN A 110 53.97 7.24 -16.79
C GLN A 110 54.35 8.74 -16.92
N PRO A 111 53.47 9.75 -16.70
CA PRO A 111 52.01 9.74 -16.58
C PRO A 111 51.31 10.94 -17.28
N GLN A 112 50.21 10.75 -18.03
CA GLN A 112 49.18 11.79 -18.23
C GLN A 112 47.78 11.17 -18.31
N LEU A 113 46.83 11.86 -17.66
CA LEU A 113 45.43 11.49 -17.42
C LEU A 113 44.68 11.01 -18.68
N PRO A 114 43.81 10.00 -18.53
CA PRO A 114 42.65 9.83 -19.40
C PRO A 114 41.33 9.98 -18.66
N SER A 115 40.57 10.94 -19.19
CA SER A 115 39.14 11.17 -19.09
C SER A 115 38.29 9.92 -19.29
N VAL A 116 37.30 9.79 -18.41
CA VAL A 116 36.23 8.79 -18.39
C VAL A 116 35.44 8.83 -19.71
N THR A 117 35.66 7.80 -20.52
CA THR A 117 34.82 7.46 -21.67
C THR A 117 33.45 7.03 -21.15
N THR A 118 32.50 7.96 -21.18
CA THR A 118 31.09 7.69 -20.92
C THR A 118 30.50 7.11 -22.21
N SER A 119 30.37 5.79 -22.27
CA SER A 119 29.60 5.08 -23.28
C SER A 119 28.12 5.44 -23.13
N SER A 120 27.69 6.39 -23.96
CA SER A 120 26.31 6.79 -24.15
C SER A 120 25.57 5.75 -24.99
N GLU A 121 24.93 4.78 -24.32
CA GLU A 121 23.85 4.01 -24.92
C GLU A 121 22.60 4.89 -25.06
N THR A 122 22.37 5.30 -26.30
CA THR A 122 21.07 5.40 -26.99
C THR A 122 19.82 5.47 -26.11
N SER A 123 19.48 6.70 -25.71
CA SER A 123 18.11 7.09 -25.39
C SER A 123 17.27 7.12 -26.68
N GLN A 124 16.48 6.07 -26.95
CA GLN A 124 15.46 6.13 -27.98
C GLN A 124 14.32 7.04 -27.55
N SER A 125 14.27 8.21 -28.20
CA SER A 125 13.17 9.16 -28.17
C SER A 125 11.91 8.55 -28.81
N THR A 126 10.87 8.30 -28.01
CA THR A 126 9.55 7.92 -28.51
C THR A 126 8.79 9.16 -29.00
N LYS A 127 8.09 8.98 -30.14
CA LYS A 127 7.37 10.00 -30.91
C LYS A 127 6.29 10.68 -30.07
N ARG A 128 6.43 11.98 -29.79
CA ARG A 128 5.41 12.80 -29.10
C ARG A 128 4.20 13.01 -30.03
N SER A 129 3.14 12.25 -29.85
CA SER A 129 1.84 12.51 -30.50
C SER A 129 1.26 13.83 -29.97
N LYS A 130 0.63 14.64 -30.83
CA LYS A 130 -0.06 15.86 -30.40
C LYS A 130 -1.14 15.46 -29.38
N ARG A 131 -0.94 15.84 -28.11
CA ARG A 131 -1.87 15.58 -26.99
C ARG A 131 -3.28 16.03 -27.39
N ARG A 132 -4.26 15.12 -27.30
CA ARG A 132 -5.68 15.51 -27.37
C ARG A 132 -6.02 16.33 -26.12
N TYR A 133 -6.53 17.54 -26.32
CA TYR A 133 -7.01 18.42 -25.24
C TYR A 133 -8.08 17.69 -24.42
N ARG A 134 -7.81 17.45 -23.13
CA ARG A 134 -8.77 16.82 -22.21
C ARG A 134 -9.74 17.90 -21.75
N TRP A 135 -11.03 17.63 -21.84
CA TRP A 135 -12.07 18.51 -21.35
C TRP A 135 -11.99 18.58 -19.83
N HIS A 136 -11.64 19.75 -19.29
CA HIS A 136 -11.58 20.03 -17.86
C HIS A 136 -12.87 20.72 -17.39
N PRO A 137 -13.35 20.43 -16.17
CA PRO A 137 -14.47 21.16 -15.58
C PRO A 137 -14.07 22.62 -15.39
N ARG A 138 -15.06 23.52 -15.51
CA ARG A 138 -14.81 24.95 -15.34
C ARG A 138 -14.51 25.25 -13.86
N PRO A 139 -13.51 26.08 -13.56
CA PRO A 139 -13.32 26.60 -12.21
C PRO A 139 -14.57 27.37 -11.78
N ASP A 140 -14.89 27.24 -10.51
CA ASP A 140 -15.97 27.98 -9.89
C ASP A 140 -15.63 29.48 -9.79
N PRO A 141 -16.45 30.41 -10.32
CA PRO A 141 -16.23 31.84 -10.17
C PRO A 141 -16.38 32.35 -8.73
N HIS A 142 -17.19 31.68 -7.90
CA HIS A 142 -17.52 32.12 -6.54
C HIS A 142 -16.61 31.50 -5.47
N ALA A 143 -15.80 30.52 -5.82
CA ALA A 143 -14.86 29.92 -4.89
C ALA A 143 -13.74 30.89 -4.52
N PRO A 144 -13.41 31.02 -3.22
CA PRO A 144 -12.20 31.70 -2.77
C PRO A 144 -10.96 31.18 -3.53
N LYS A 145 -10.01 32.07 -3.82
CA LYS A 145 -8.77 31.71 -4.52
C LYS A 145 -7.73 31.25 -3.50
N ARG A 146 -7.15 30.07 -3.74
CA ARG A 146 -6.09 29.54 -2.88
C ARG A 146 -4.87 30.47 -2.90
N PRO A 147 -4.33 30.86 -1.73
CA PRO A 147 -3.16 31.74 -1.66
C PRO A 147 -1.91 31.03 -2.16
N LYS A 148 -0.94 31.82 -2.59
CA LYS A 148 0.39 31.34 -3.01
C LYS A 148 1.21 30.90 -1.80
N THR A 149 2.07 29.90 -2.00
CA THR A 149 3.00 29.43 -0.96
C THR A 149 4.12 30.45 -0.72
N ALA A 150 4.82 30.34 0.41
CA ALA A 150 5.94 31.20 0.78
C ALA A 150 6.98 31.32 -0.34
N TYR A 151 7.38 30.18 -0.92
CA TYR A 151 8.32 30.14 -2.04
C TYR A 151 7.79 30.85 -3.29
N VAL A 152 6.50 30.72 -3.62
CA VAL A 152 5.93 31.37 -4.82
C VAL A 152 5.81 32.88 -4.62
N ASN A 153 5.43 33.32 -3.42
CA ASN A 153 5.42 34.75 -3.08
C ASN A 153 6.84 35.34 -3.13
N PHE A 154 7.82 34.62 -2.59
CA PHE A 154 9.23 34.99 -2.69
C PHE A 154 9.72 35.01 -4.15
N ALA A 155 9.35 34.00 -4.95
CA ALA A 155 9.73 33.90 -6.35
C ALA A 155 9.17 35.07 -7.16
N ASP A 156 7.91 35.44 -6.94
CA ASP A 156 7.28 36.58 -7.60
C ASP A 156 7.92 37.90 -7.17
N HIS A 157 8.24 38.06 -5.88
CA HIS A 157 8.98 39.22 -5.39
C HIS A 157 10.39 39.31 -6.01
N THR A 158 11.10 38.18 -6.09
CA THR A 158 12.46 38.10 -6.67
C THR A 158 12.45 38.31 -8.17
N ARG A 159 11.38 37.91 -8.87
CA ARG A 159 11.18 38.19 -10.30
C ARG A 159 10.97 39.66 -10.59
N MET A 160 10.57 40.46 -9.62
CA MET A 160 10.41 41.92 -9.74
C MET A 160 11.69 42.69 -9.40
N ASP A 161 12.74 42.01 -8.93
CA ASP A 161 14.04 42.61 -8.67
C ASP A 161 14.69 43.04 -10.00
N PRO A 162 15.10 44.31 -10.17
CA PRO A 162 15.69 44.81 -11.41
C PRO A 162 16.95 44.03 -11.85
N THR A 163 17.61 43.30 -10.96
CA THR A 163 18.74 42.42 -11.28
C THR A 163 18.34 41.09 -11.94
N VAL A 164 17.08 40.67 -11.81
CA VAL A 164 16.54 39.39 -12.29
C VAL A 164 15.59 39.55 -13.47
N VAL A 165 14.94 40.72 -13.60
CA VAL A 165 13.92 41.03 -14.63
C VAL A 165 14.43 40.88 -16.08
N GLY A 166 15.74 40.93 -16.32
CA GLY A 166 16.34 40.79 -17.66
C GLY A 166 16.80 39.38 -18.05
N LEU A 167 16.72 38.39 -17.15
CA LEU A 167 17.22 37.04 -17.39
C LEU A 167 16.20 36.17 -18.14
N SER A 168 16.66 35.12 -18.84
CA SER A 168 15.74 34.18 -19.46
C SER A 168 14.92 33.43 -18.40
N PHE A 169 13.72 32.96 -18.74
CA PHE A 169 12.84 32.25 -17.79
C PHE A 169 13.54 31.10 -17.04
N VAL A 170 14.46 30.39 -17.71
CA VAL A 170 15.23 29.29 -17.11
C VAL A 170 16.27 29.81 -16.12
N GLU A 171 16.91 30.94 -16.40
CA GLU A 171 17.89 31.59 -15.52
C GLU A 171 17.22 32.25 -14.32
N ILE A 172 16.06 32.89 -14.51
CA ILE A 172 15.21 33.39 -13.42
C ILE A 172 14.85 32.25 -12.46
N ALA A 173 14.44 31.09 -12.99
CA ALA A 173 14.08 29.94 -12.16
C ALA A 173 15.28 29.40 -11.36
N ARG A 174 16.47 29.35 -11.97
CA ARG A 174 17.71 28.97 -11.28
C ARG A 174 18.10 29.98 -10.19
N GLU A 175 18.01 31.27 -10.49
CA GLU A 175 18.41 32.34 -9.55
C GLU A 175 17.45 32.45 -8.36
N VAL A 176 16.14 32.33 -8.58
CA VAL A 176 15.14 32.25 -7.50
C VAL A 176 15.42 31.06 -6.57
N GLY A 177 15.71 29.88 -7.14
CA GLY A 177 16.02 28.69 -6.36
C GLY A 177 17.27 28.87 -5.49
N ARG A 178 18.33 29.45 -6.05
CA ARG A 178 19.58 29.74 -5.34
C ARG A 178 19.37 30.73 -4.19
N ARG A 179 18.67 31.85 -4.43
CA ARG A 179 18.42 32.87 -3.40
C ARG A 179 17.55 32.34 -2.26
N TRP A 180 16.59 31.46 -2.55
CA TRP A 180 15.77 30.81 -1.51
C TRP A 180 16.57 29.85 -0.61
N GLN A 181 17.55 29.13 -1.19
CA GLN A 181 18.38 28.20 -0.42
C GLN A 181 19.39 28.90 0.50
N VAL A 182 19.90 30.07 0.07
CA VAL A 182 20.92 30.84 0.82
C VAL A 182 20.29 31.89 1.75
N MET A 183 18.96 32.09 1.69
CA MET A 183 18.25 33.06 2.53
C MET A 183 18.43 32.76 4.02
N ASN A 184 18.62 33.81 4.82
CA ASN A 184 18.72 33.71 6.28
C ASN A 184 17.45 33.06 6.86
N PRO A 185 17.55 32.08 7.78
CA PRO A 185 16.40 31.44 8.41
C PRO A 185 15.35 32.40 8.98
N ALA A 186 15.76 33.54 9.54
CA ALA A 186 14.81 34.53 10.08
C ALA A 186 13.94 35.19 9.00
N GLU A 187 14.51 35.52 7.84
CA GLU A 187 13.79 36.12 6.72
C GLU A 187 12.91 35.08 6.02
N LYS A 188 13.42 33.85 5.88
CA LYS A 188 12.66 32.72 5.34
C LYS A 188 11.44 32.41 6.19
N HIS A 189 11.59 32.42 7.52
CA HIS A 189 10.48 32.25 8.46
C HIS A 189 9.42 33.35 8.32
N ALA A 190 9.79 34.60 8.02
CA ALA A 190 8.82 35.67 7.77
C ALA A 190 7.95 35.39 6.52
N TRP A 191 8.54 34.86 5.45
CA TRP A 191 7.79 34.42 4.26
C TRP A 191 6.87 33.23 4.55
N GLU A 192 7.33 32.28 5.34
CA GLU A 192 6.56 31.11 5.77
C GLU A 192 5.38 31.51 6.67
N ALA A 193 5.61 32.39 7.64
CA ALA A 193 4.58 32.94 8.52
C ALA A 193 3.50 33.70 7.73
N ASN A 194 3.90 34.58 6.79
CA ASN A 194 2.95 35.32 5.95
C ASN A 194 2.10 34.40 5.07
N ALA A 195 2.70 33.34 4.51
CA ALA A 195 1.96 32.35 3.72
C ALA A 195 1.02 31.50 4.59
N ALA A 196 1.42 31.18 5.82
CA ALA A 196 0.59 30.45 6.78
C ALA A 196 -0.65 31.27 7.19
N VAL A 197 -0.47 32.56 7.49
CA VAL A 197 -1.59 33.47 7.81
C VAL A 197 -2.55 33.59 6.62
N ALA A 198 -2.03 33.75 5.40
CA ALA A 198 -2.86 33.82 4.20
C ALA A 198 -3.63 32.50 3.96
N LEU A 199 -3.01 31.35 4.22
CA LEU A 199 -3.65 30.04 4.11
C LEU A 199 -4.77 29.88 5.13
N GLN A 200 -4.56 30.28 6.38
CA GLN A 200 -5.57 30.23 7.43
C GLN A 200 -6.77 31.13 7.09
N TYR A 201 -6.54 32.33 6.56
CA TYR A 201 -7.61 33.22 6.10
C TYR A 201 -8.43 32.60 4.95
N TYR A 202 -7.75 31.92 4.02
CA TYR A 202 -8.41 31.19 2.94
C TYR A 202 -9.24 30.00 3.43
N GLU A 203 -8.76 29.26 4.43
CA GLU A 203 -9.49 28.14 5.04
C GLU A 203 -10.80 28.63 5.67
N ASN A 204 -10.76 29.73 6.41
CA ASN A 204 -11.96 30.38 6.95
C ASN A 204 -12.95 30.79 5.84
N GLN A 205 -12.47 31.45 4.77
CA GLN A 205 -13.32 31.80 3.63
C GLN A 205 -13.91 30.58 2.92
N MET A 206 -13.17 29.47 2.84
CA MET A 206 -13.66 28.23 2.24
C MET A 206 -14.72 27.56 3.11
N GLU A 207 -14.62 27.65 4.44
CA GLU A 207 -15.66 27.15 5.36
C GLU A 207 -16.96 27.94 5.24
N GLU A 208 -16.87 29.27 5.09
CA GLU A 208 -18.02 30.12 4.79
C GLU A 208 -18.60 29.77 3.41
N TYR A 209 -17.73 29.62 2.40
CA TYR A 209 -18.15 29.27 1.05
C TYR A 209 -18.88 27.93 0.99
N ARG A 210 -18.42 26.91 1.71
CA ARG A 210 -19.05 25.58 1.77
C ARG A 210 -20.50 25.61 2.27
N LYS A 211 -20.88 26.65 3.03
CA LYS A 211 -22.25 26.83 3.55
C LYS A 211 -23.17 27.56 2.56
N THR A 212 -22.64 28.16 1.51
CA THR A 212 -23.43 28.92 0.52
C THR A 212 -24.10 28.01 -0.51
N ASP A 213 -25.23 28.46 -1.06
CA ASP A 213 -25.93 27.74 -2.13
C ASP A 213 -25.12 27.66 -3.43
N ASP A 214 -24.18 28.58 -3.65
CA ASP A 214 -23.33 28.59 -4.84
C ASP A 214 -22.33 27.42 -4.84
N TYR A 215 -21.80 27.06 -3.66
CA TYR A 215 -21.00 25.84 -3.51
C TYR A 215 -21.80 24.58 -3.84
N ARG A 216 -23.07 24.53 -3.41
CA ARG A 216 -23.97 23.40 -3.70
C ARG A 216 -24.26 23.28 -5.20
N LYS A 217 -24.58 24.39 -5.88
CA LYS A 217 -24.74 24.45 -7.34
C LYS A 217 -23.48 24.01 -8.09
N TYR A 218 -22.30 24.36 -7.59
CA TYR A 218 -21.03 23.94 -8.20
C TYR A 218 -20.75 22.44 -8.02
N GLN A 219 -21.09 21.86 -6.87
CA GLN A 219 -21.01 20.40 -6.67
C GLN A 219 -21.93 19.65 -7.65
N ASP A 220 -23.17 20.12 -7.82
CA ASP A 220 -24.11 19.55 -8.80
C ASP A 220 -23.58 19.68 -10.24
N TYR A 221 -22.94 20.81 -10.58
CA TYR A 221 -22.24 20.99 -11.84
C TYR A 221 -21.10 19.96 -12.02
N LEU A 222 -20.29 19.71 -10.99
CA LEU A 222 -19.20 18.73 -11.07
C LEU A 222 -19.73 17.30 -11.23
N GLU A 223 -20.83 16.95 -10.57
CA GLU A 223 -21.47 15.65 -10.74
C GLU A 223 -22.05 15.46 -12.15
N THR A 224 -22.74 16.46 -12.67
CA THR A 224 -23.28 16.43 -14.03
C THR A 224 -22.17 16.42 -15.08
N PHE A 225 -21.05 17.13 -14.84
CA PHE A 225 -19.86 17.09 -15.68
C PHE A 225 -19.20 15.70 -15.70
N LYS A 226 -19.13 15.00 -14.55
CA LYS A 226 -18.58 13.64 -14.45
C LYS A 226 -19.45 12.60 -15.15
N LYS A 227 -20.78 12.78 -15.15
CA LYS A 227 -21.76 11.85 -15.74
C LYS A 227 -21.91 12.02 -17.27
N ALA A 228 -21.41 13.10 -17.87
CA ALA A 228 -21.56 13.37 -19.31
C ALA A 228 -20.51 12.63 -20.18
N PRO A 229 -20.90 11.74 -21.12
CA PRO A 229 -19.96 11.09 -22.03
C PRO A 229 -19.41 12.09 -23.07
N GLY A 230 -18.09 12.17 -23.17
CA GLY A 230 -17.37 13.16 -23.95
C GLY A 230 -17.59 13.04 -25.47
N LYS A 231 -18.47 13.90 -26.00
CA LYS A 231 -18.39 14.65 -27.28
C LYS A 231 -19.70 15.39 -27.62
N SER A 232 -20.86 14.91 -27.15
CA SER A 232 -22.18 15.52 -27.44
C SER A 232 -22.52 16.73 -26.55
N ALA A 233 -21.88 16.89 -25.39
CA ALA A 233 -22.14 18.01 -24.48
C ALA A 233 -21.63 19.38 -24.99
N ARG A 234 -20.70 19.40 -25.96
CA ARG A 234 -20.19 20.65 -26.57
C ARG A 234 -21.28 21.40 -27.33
N GLU A 235 -22.27 20.68 -27.83
CA GLU A 235 -23.34 21.18 -28.69
C GLU A 235 -24.60 21.55 -27.88
N LYS A 236 -24.85 20.83 -26.78
CA LYS A 236 -26.05 21.02 -25.94
C LYS A 236 -25.95 22.14 -24.90
N MET A 237 -24.76 22.69 -24.65
CA MET A 237 -24.54 23.71 -23.60
C MET A 237 -24.12 25.09 -24.13
N ARG A 238 -24.15 25.28 -25.46
CA ARG A 238 -23.98 26.60 -26.06
C ARG A 238 -25.35 27.18 -26.40
N SER A 239 -26.01 27.73 -25.41
CA SER A 239 -27.14 28.65 -25.61
C SER A 239 -26.81 30.03 -25.01
N PRO A 240 -27.32 31.11 -25.60
CA PRO A 240 -26.68 32.43 -25.60
C PRO A 240 -27.23 33.36 -24.51
N GLN A 241 -26.42 34.33 -24.09
CA GLN A 241 -26.90 35.54 -23.41
C GLN A 241 -27.80 36.38 -24.34
N PRO A 242 -28.69 37.22 -23.79
CA PRO A 242 -29.89 37.71 -24.47
C PRO A 242 -29.62 38.88 -25.43
N GLY A 243 -30.33 38.89 -26.57
CA GLY A 243 -30.40 40.04 -27.47
C GLY A 243 -31.13 39.80 -28.80
N GLN A 244 -32.47 39.89 -28.77
CA GLN A 244 -33.36 40.56 -29.77
C GLN A 244 -33.44 40.02 -31.25
N PRO A 245 -34.54 40.28 -32.00
CA PRO A 245 -35.54 39.30 -32.43
C PRO A 245 -35.39 38.88 -33.92
N SER A 246 -36.05 37.84 -34.45
CA SER A 246 -37.42 37.95 -35.00
C SER A 246 -37.77 36.77 -35.95
N ILE A 247 -39.07 36.46 -36.08
CA ILE A 247 -39.80 35.80 -37.21
C ILE A 247 -39.51 34.29 -37.43
N SER A 248 -40.44 33.34 -37.58
CA SER A 248 -41.90 33.18 -37.46
C SER A 248 -42.22 31.68 -37.64
N SER A 249 -43.34 31.22 -37.06
CA SER A 249 -44.27 30.16 -37.56
C SER A 249 -43.68 28.84 -38.10
N THR A 250 -44.07 27.64 -37.64
CA THR A 250 -45.45 27.16 -37.46
C THR A 250 -45.39 25.80 -36.74
N ASP A 251 -46.30 25.59 -35.80
CA ASP A 251 -46.76 24.31 -35.24
C ASP A 251 -47.57 23.51 -36.31
N PRO A 252 -48.23 22.37 -36.01
CA PRO A 252 -48.07 21.40 -34.91
C PRO A 252 -48.15 19.92 -35.40
N GLY A 253 -47.97 18.94 -34.50
CA GLY A 253 -48.37 17.57 -34.83
C GLY A 253 -48.12 16.49 -33.77
N MET A 254 -49.08 16.37 -32.84
CA MET A 254 -49.61 15.12 -32.25
C MET A 254 -48.70 14.23 -31.38
N SER A 255 -49.08 14.17 -30.09
CA SER A 255 -48.84 13.09 -29.12
C SER A 255 -49.64 11.82 -29.47
N PRO A 256 -49.83 10.82 -28.59
CA PRO A 256 -49.01 10.20 -27.54
C PRO A 256 -48.96 8.66 -27.75
N VAL A 257 -48.45 7.89 -26.77
CA VAL A 257 -49.07 6.64 -26.22
C VAL A 257 -48.02 5.66 -25.68
N LEU A 258 -48.31 5.25 -24.46
CA LEU A 258 -47.69 4.25 -23.61
C LEU A 258 -47.73 2.84 -24.21
N ARG A 259 -46.70 2.01 -23.97
CA ARG A 259 -46.94 0.61 -23.58
C ARG A 259 -45.76 -0.06 -22.87
N ARG A 260 -46.15 -0.68 -21.76
CA ARG A 260 -45.50 -1.67 -20.91
C ARG A 260 -45.13 -2.96 -21.70
N SER A 261 -44.00 -3.59 -21.38
CA SER A 261 -43.89 -5.00 -20.92
C SER A 261 -42.46 -5.54 -20.97
N GLU A 262 -42.21 -6.48 -20.05
CA GLU A 262 -40.96 -7.15 -19.68
C GLU A 262 -40.41 -8.11 -20.75
N SER A 263 -39.08 -8.32 -20.78
CA SER A 263 -38.42 -9.64 -20.71
C SER A 263 -36.90 -9.57 -20.98
N VAL A 264 -36.14 -10.09 -20.00
CA VAL A 264 -35.05 -11.10 -20.07
C VAL A 264 -33.99 -11.06 -21.21
N CYS A 265 -32.73 -11.05 -20.75
CA CYS A 265 -31.46 -11.49 -21.37
C CYS A 265 -30.92 -10.76 -22.63
N SER A 266 -29.77 -10.09 -22.48
CA SER A 266 -28.51 -10.59 -23.07
C SER A 266 -27.28 -9.87 -22.55
N ARG A 267 -26.23 -10.67 -22.28
CA ARG A 267 -24.84 -10.23 -22.09
C ARG A 267 -24.37 -9.46 -23.32
N ASP A 268 -23.63 -8.37 -23.11
CA ASP A 268 -22.48 -8.12 -23.96
C ASP A 268 -21.37 -7.34 -23.24
N SER A 269 -20.31 -8.08 -22.92
CA SER A 269 -19.06 -7.59 -22.36
C SER A 269 -18.25 -6.93 -23.48
N ARG A 270 -18.20 -5.59 -23.50
CA ARG A 270 -17.16 -4.89 -24.29
C ARG A 270 -15.93 -4.64 -23.44
N ARG A 271 -14.88 -5.42 -23.76
CA ARG A 271 -13.50 -5.32 -23.28
C ARG A 271 -13.03 -3.87 -23.27
N ILE A 272 -12.62 -3.39 -22.10
CA ILE A 272 -11.83 -2.17 -21.94
C ILE A 272 -10.38 -2.62 -21.83
N SER A 273 -9.55 -2.26 -22.81
CA SER A 273 -8.10 -2.46 -22.77
C SER A 273 -7.49 -1.58 -21.66
N PRO A 274 -6.40 -2.02 -21.00
CA PRO A 274 -5.75 -1.23 -19.97
C PRO A 274 -5.02 -0.05 -20.62
N ASP A 275 -5.48 1.17 -20.33
CA ASP A 275 -4.90 2.44 -20.81
C ASP A 275 -3.58 2.69 -20.06
N SER A 276 -2.47 2.93 -20.77
CA SER A 276 -1.16 3.22 -20.16
C SER A 276 -1.19 4.49 -19.29
N PRO A 277 -0.41 4.55 -18.20
CA PRO A 277 -0.43 5.70 -17.30
C PRO A 277 0.08 6.96 -18.02
N ARG A 278 -0.59 8.10 -17.82
CA ARG A 278 -0.25 9.39 -18.45
C ARG A 278 0.92 10.04 -17.69
N ASP A 279 1.78 10.81 -18.37
CA ASP A 279 2.94 11.53 -17.78
C ASP A 279 2.64 12.30 -16.47
N HIS A 280 1.41 12.80 -16.32
CA HIS A 280 1.01 13.55 -15.13
C HIS A 280 0.79 12.63 -13.91
N ASP A 281 0.26 11.42 -14.11
CA ASP A 281 0.11 10.40 -13.06
C ASP A 281 1.47 9.86 -12.63
N HIS A 282 2.44 9.75 -13.54
CA HIS A 282 3.82 9.41 -13.19
C HIS A 282 4.46 10.47 -12.28
N SER A 283 4.29 11.76 -12.59
CA SER A 283 4.84 12.87 -11.77
C SER A 283 4.18 13.02 -10.39
N VAL A 284 2.93 12.59 -10.25
CA VAL A 284 2.22 12.57 -8.96
C VAL A 284 2.65 11.34 -8.17
N GLY A 285 2.62 10.16 -8.79
CA GLY A 285 3.05 8.91 -8.15
C GLY A 285 4.50 8.95 -7.68
N GLN A 286 5.40 9.60 -8.42
CA GLN A 286 6.80 9.76 -8.00
C GLN A 286 6.98 10.74 -6.82
N ARG A 287 6.08 11.73 -6.67
CA ARG A 287 6.05 12.63 -5.51
C ARG A 287 5.48 11.93 -4.28
N ASP A 288 4.41 11.18 -4.45
CA ASP A 288 3.80 10.41 -3.36
C ASP A 288 4.79 9.36 -2.82
N LEU A 289 5.54 8.72 -3.73
CA LEU A 289 6.63 7.80 -3.42
C LEU A 289 7.73 8.47 -2.60
N SER A 290 8.25 9.62 -3.07
CA SER A 290 9.35 10.30 -2.41
C SER A 290 8.93 10.84 -1.05
N GLN A 291 7.68 11.31 -0.90
CA GLN A 291 7.13 11.75 0.38
C GLN A 291 6.99 10.58 1.37
N ALA A 292 6.44 9.45 0.94
CA ALA A 292 6.28 8.28 1.80
C ALA A 292 7.64 7.74 2.27
N LEU A 293 8.62 7.65 1.36
CA LEU A 293 9.98 7.22 1.71
C LEU A 293 10.67 8.21 2.65
N SER A 294 10.53 9.52 2.42
CA SER A 294 11.10 10.54 3.31
C SER A 294 10.52 10.45 4.71
N ARG A 295 9.20 10.19 4.83
CA ARG A 295 8.57 9.94 6.12
C ARG A 295 9.15 8.70 6.79
N ALA A 296 9.24 7.58 6.07
CA ALA A 296 9.81 6.34 6.59
C ALA A 296 11.24 6.52 7.11
N LEU A 297 12.08 7.28 6.40
CA LEU A 297 13.45 7.60 6.85
C LEU A 297 13.47 8.51 8.09
N GLY A 298 12.52 9.44 8.22
CA GLY A 298 12.33 10.23 9.43
C GLY A 298 12.00 9.36 10.65
N GLU A 299 11.08 8.41 10.48
CA GLU A 299 10.69 7.47 11.55
C GLU A 299 11.84 6.50 11.89
N LEU A 300 12.61 6.04 10.90
CA LEU A 300 13.82 5.25 11.12
C LEU A 300 14.82 6.01 11.99
N THR A 301 15.00 7.31 11.71
CA THR A 301 15.91 8.17 12.48
C THR A 301 15.45 8.27 13.94
N GLN A 302 14.14 8.37 14.18
CA GLN A 302 13.57 8.39 15.53
C GLN A 302 13.76 7.05 16.24
N LEU A 303 13.42 5.94 15.59
CA LEU A 303 13.56 4.59 16.14
C LEU A 303 15.03 4.29 16.49
N ARG A 304 15.98 4.72 15.66
CA ARG A 304 17.42 4.60 15.94
C ARG A 304 17.88 5.36 17.19
N GLN A 305 17.18 6.43 17.61
CA GLN A 305 17.60 7.20 18.80
C GLN A 305 17.57 6.36 20.08
N GLU A 306 16.75 5.30 20.12
CA GLU A 306 16.70 4.35 21.24
C GLU A 306 18.03 3.57 21.38
N PHE A 307 18.80 3.45 20.29
CA PHE A 307 20.05 2.69 20.21
C PHE A 307 21.29 3.57 20.02
N LYS A 308 21.23 4.84 20.42
CA LYS A 308 22.31 5.84 20.21
C LYS A 308 23.69 5.42 20.73
N ASP A 309 23.74 4.57 21.76
CA ASP A 309 24.98 4.13 22.41
C ASP A 309 25.55 2.83 21.80
N VAL A 310 24.81 2.20 20.88
CA VAL A 310 25.20 0.96 20.22
C VAL A 310 26.04 1.25 18.98
N ARG A 311 27.20 0.58 18.88
CA ARG A 311 28.10 0.71 17.72
C ARG A 311 27.68 -0.25 16.58
N PRO A 312 27.69 0.20 15.31
CA PRO A 312 27.48 -0.68 14.16
C PRO A 312 28.55 -1.78 14.05
N TYR A 313 28.21 -2.85 13.35
CA TYR A 313 29.14 -3.90 12.91
C TYR A 313 30.17 -3.33 11.93
N ASP A 314 31.42 -3.72 12.14
CA ASP A 314 32.50 -3.53 11.16
C ASP A 314 32.65 -4.75 10.25
N ALA A 315 33.31 -4.58 9.10
CA ALA A 315 33.52 -5.65 8.10
C ALA A 315 34.28 -6.88 8.64
N HIS A 316 34.96 -6.75 9.79
CA HIS A 316 35.71 -7.81 10.46
C HIS A 316 34.93 -8.52 11.56
N GLU A 317 33.72 -8.06 11.89
CA GLU A 317 32.91 -8.58 13.01
C GLU A 317 31.71 -9.43 12.55
N LEU A 318 31.63 -9.84 11.28
CA LEU A 318 30.50 -10.62 10.77
C LEU A 318 30.24 -11.89 11.59
N LEU A 319 28.95 -12.23 11.79
CA LEU A 319 28.55 -13.48 12.44
C LEU A 319 29.09 -14.70 11.66
N PRO A 320 29.27 -15.87 12.29
CA PRO A 320 29.55 -17.10 11.55
C PRO A 320 28.44 -17.40 10.54
N ARG A 321 28.80 -17.81 9.31
CA ARG A 321 27.83 -18.13 8.22
C ARG A 321 26.76 -19.12 8.67
N GLU A 322 27.14 -20.14 9.43
CA GLU A 322 26.21 -21.16 9.94
C GLU A 322 25.15 -20.58 10.88
N LEU A 323 25.56 -19.69 11.79
CA LEU A 323 24.66 -18.99 12.70
C LEU A 323 23.76 -18.02 11.94
N ALA A 324 24.31 -17.27 10.98
CA ALA A 324 23.55 -16.38 10.11
C ALA A 324 22.50 -17.16 9.30
N ALA A 325 22.88 -18.28 8.68
CA ALA A 325 21.97 -19.15 7.92
C ALA A 325 20.87 -19.74 8.80
N ALA A 326 21.20 -20.22 10.00
CA ALA A 326 20.20 -20.73 10.94
C ALA A 326 19.21 -19.63 11.37
N THR A 327 19.71 -18.42 11.62
CA THR A 327 18.90 -17.25 12.00
C THR A 327 17.94 -16.85 10.88
N ILE A 328 18.42 -16.77 9.62
CA ILE A 328 17.55 -16.43 8.48
C ILE A 328 16.48 -17.50 8.27
N ARG A 329 16.81 -18.79 8.42
CA ARG A 329 15.84 -19.89 8.31
C ARG A 329 14.71 -19.79 9.33
N ASN A 330 14.92 -19.17 10.49
CA ASN A 330 13.84 -18.96 11.47
C ASN A 330 12.70 -18.11 10.88
N LEU A 331 12.99 -17.22 9.93
CA LEU A 331 11.96 -16.42 9.24
C LEU A 331 10.99 -17.27 8.42
N HIS A 332 11.41 -18.47 8.00
CA HIS A 332 10.58 -19.42 7.25
C HIS A 332 9.78 -20.35 8.15
N THR A 333 10.09 -20.40 9.45
CA THR A 333 9.35 -21.20 10.44
C THR A 333 8.10 -20.48 10.97
N GLY A 334 7.24 -21.19 11.69
CA GLY A 334 6.04 -20.61 12.30
C GLY A 334 5.05 -20.07 11.26
N LEU A 335 5.00 -18.74 11.11
CA LEU A 335 4.12 -18.04 10.17
C LEU A 335 4.82 -17.58 8.88
N GLY A 336 6.03 -18.08 8.59
CA GLY A 336 6.75 -17.78 7.34
C GLY A 336 5.99 -18.11 6.06
N SER A 337 5.09 -19.11 6.07
CA SER A 337 4.18 -19.41 4.94
C SER A 337 3.15 -18.29 4.69
N LEU A 338 2.87 -17.45 5.69
CA LEU A 338 1.95 -16.31 5.60
C LEU A 338 2.68 -15.02 5.19
N ILE A 339 3.82 -14.75 5.82
CA ILE A 339 4.65 -13.56 5.58
C ILE A 339 5.92 -13.99 4.85
N PHE A 340 5.89 -13.85 3.52
CA PHE A 340 7.05 -14.11 2.68
C PHE A 340 7.99 -12.90 2.67
N ILE A 341 9.28 -13.15 2.96
CA ILE A 341 10.37 -12.19 2.80
C ILE A 341 11.38 -12.70 1.75
N TYR A 342 11.84 -13.96 1.88
CA TYR A 342 12.83 -14.59 1.00
C TYR A 342 12.38 -15.98 0.57
N SER A 343 12.77 -16.43 -0.62
CA SER A 343 12.86 -17.87 -0.91
C SER A 343 14.16 -18.46 -0.34
N ASP A 344 14.22 -19.77 -0.11
CA ASP A 344 15.45 -20.44 0.36
C ASP A 344 16.65 -20.12 -0.54
N ARG A 345 16.41 -20.09 -1.87
CA ARG A 345 17.42 -19.72 -2.85
C ARG A 345 17.89 -18.27 -2.69
N GLN A 346 16.99 -17.34 -2.41
CA GLN A 346 17.34 -15.93 -2.18
C GLN A 346 18.08 -15.73 -0.85
N ALA A 347 17.72 -16.50 0.18
CA ALA A 347 18.42 -16.48 1.47
C ALA A 347 19.86 -16.99 1.34
N GLU A 348 20.09 -18.10 0.64
CA GLU A 348 21.46 -18.58 0.35
C GLU A 348 22.22 -17.60 -0.54
N ALA A 349 21.61 -17.07 -1.61
CA ALA A 349 22.27 -16.07 -2.45
C ALA A 349 22.66 -14.79 -1.67
N LEU A 350 21.85 -14.38 -0.70
CA LEU A 350 22.17 -13.28 0.21
C LEU A 350 23.38 -13.63 1.09
N LEU A 351 23.44 -14.84 1.65
CA LEU A 351 24.58 -15.31 2.43
C LEU A 351 25.86 -15.39 1.58
N ASP A 352 25.80 -15.99 0.40
CA ASP A 352 26.96 -16.17 -0.47
C ASP A 352 27.52 -14.82 -0.93
N SER A 353 26.64 -13.83 -1.18
CA SER A 353 27.06 -12.47 -1.52
C SER A 353 27.89 -11.77 -0.42
N ILE A 354 27.71 -12.18 0.84
CA ILE A 354 28.39 -11.60 2.01
C ILE A 354 29.66 -12.39 2.35
N TYR A 355 29.57 -13.73 2.35
CA TYR A 355 30.62 -14.60 2.87
C TYR A 355 31.60 -15.13 1.80
N GLU A 356 31.17 -15.31 0.55
CA GLU A 356 32.00 -15.95 -0.47
C GLU A 356 32.75 -14.93 -1.36
N GLN A 357 32.40 -13.64 -1.27
CA GLN A 357 33.09 -12.47 -1.88
C GLN A 357 33.72 -12.69 -3.27
N HIS A 358 33.08 -13.45 -4.16
CA HIS A 358 33.61 -13.74 -5.49
C HIS A 358 33.62 -12.51 -6.44
N HIS A 359 32.95 -11.41 -6.08
CA HIS A 359 32.73 -10.25 -6.97
C HIS A 359 32.99 -8.86 -6.32
N GLY A 360 33.75 -8.80 -5.22
CA GLY A 360 34.04 -7.53 -4.50
C GLY A 360 33.15 -7.31 -3.27
N ALA A 361 33.29 -6.13 -2.64
CA ALA A 361 32.53 -5.80 -1.43
C ALA A 361 31.02 -5.66 -1.73
N PRO A 362 30.12 -6.22 -0.90
CA PRO A 362 28.68 -6.13 -1.08
C PRO A 362 28.21 -4.67 -1.02
N ASP A 363 27.16 -4.35 -1.77
CA ASP A 363 26.59 -3.02 -1.79
C ASP A 363 25.77 -2.73 -0.51
N ALA A 364 25.49 -1.45 -0.26
CA ALA A 364 24.80 -1.01 0.94
C ALA A 364 23.39 -1.61 1.09
N LEU A 365 22.69 -1.88 -0.02
CA LEU A 365 21.37 -2.50 0.01
C LEU A 365 21.45 -3.96 0.45
N THR A 366 22.38 -4.74 -0.10
CA THR A 366 22.57 -6.14 0.30
C THR A 366 22.99 -6.24 1.77
N LEU A 367 23.86 -5.36 2.24
CA LEU A 367 24.24 -5.29 3.66
C LEU A 367 23.04 -4.92 4.56
N ALA A 368 22.26 -3.90 4.19
CA ALA A 368 21.06 -3.54 4.95
C ALA A 368 20.06 -4.69 5.03
N GLU A 369 19.86 -5.39 3.90
CA GLU A 369 18.98 -6.54 3.79
C GLU A 369 19.44 -7.70 4.69
N PHE A 370 20.73 -8.03 4.63
CA PHE A 370 21.36 -9.06 5.47
C PHE A 370 21.22 -8.75 6.96
N TYR A 371 21.62 -7.56 7.39
CA TYR A 371 21.58 -7.18 8.81
C TYR A 371 20.15 -7.16 9.35
N LEU A 372 19.16 -6.67 8.59
CA LEU A 372 17.76 -6.69 9.02
C LEU A 372 17.16 -8.09 9.06
N ALA A 373 17.51 -8.96 8.10
CA ALA A 373 17.06 -10.35 8.13
C ALA A 373 17.58 -11.06 9.40
N LEU A 374 18.84 -10.82 9.77
CA LEU A 374 19.40 -11.36 11.00
C LEU A 374 18.81 -10.75 12.26
N ALA A 375 18.62 -9.43 12.31
CA ALA A 375 17.99 -8.79 13.45
C ALA A 375 16.58 -9.36 13.68
N LEU A 376 15.78 -9.46 12.61
CA LEU A 376 14.41 -9.99 12.67
C LEU A 376 14.37 -11.48 13.05
N GLY A 377 15.23 -12.32 12.46
CA GLY A 377 15.29 -13.74 12.78
C GLY A 377 15.95 -14.03 14.14
N GLY A 378 16.71 -13.06 14.63
CA GLY A 378 17.46 -13.06 15.88
C GLY A 378 16.67 -12.65 17.10
N SER A 379 15.52 -12.01 16.94
CA SER A 379 14.55 -11.75 18.03
C SER A 379 13.91 -13.02 18.61
N SER A 380 14.38 -14.20 18.17
CA SER A 380 14.10 -15.55 18.68
C SER A 380 15.26 -15.96 19.62
N PRO A 381 15.09 -16.83 20.63
CA PRO A 381 16.08 -17.11 21.70
C PRO A 381 17.49 -17.58 21.27
N MET A 382 17.78 -17.68 19.97
CA MET A 382 19.08 -17.99 19.40
C MET A 382 20.14 -16.89 19.60
N MET A 383 19.76 -15.61 19.69
CA MET A 383 20.74 -14.51 19.79
C MET A 383 20.45 -13.59 20.98
N PRO A 384 21.51 -13.14 21.69
CA PRO A 384 21.38 -12.10 22.72
C PRO A 384 20.88 -10.77 22.13
N ASP A 385 20.04 -10.05 22.88
CA ASP A 385 19.44 -8.77 22.45
C ASP A 385 20.50 -7.75 21.99
N ASN A 386 21.64 -7.66 22.68
CA ASN A 386 22.72 -6.75 22.31
C ASN A 386 23.34 -7.03 20.92
N VAL A 387 23.26 -8.28 20.44
CA VAL A 387 23.69 -8.64 19.08
C VAL A 387 22.62 -8.21 18.07
N VAL A 388 21.35 -8.45 18.38
CA VAL A 388 20.19 -8.02 17.57
C VAL A 388 20.19 -6.49 17.40
N ASP A 389 20.40 -5.74 18.48
CA ASP A 389 20.48 -4.28 18.48
C ASP A 389 21.61 -3.76 17.57
N LYS A 390 22.79 -4.38 17.68
CA LYS A 390 23.94 -4.04 16.83
C LYS A 390 23.63 -4.30 15.36
N LEU A 391 23.01 -5.43 15.02
CA LEU A 391 22.59 -5.75 13.65
C LEU A 391 21.61 -4.71 13.13
N PHE A 392 20.59 -4.37 13.92
CA PHE A 392 19.61 -3.35 13.56
C PHE A 392 20.25 -1.97 13.30
N VAL A 393 21.12 -1.51 14.21
CA VAL A 393 21.84 -0.24 14.05
C VAL A 393 22.75 -0.23 12.82
N SER A 394 23.36 -1.36 12.49
CA SER A 394 24.19 -1.53 11.29
C SER A 394 23.36 -1.36 10.03
N ALA A 395 22.19 -1.97 9.98
CA ALA A 395 21.26 -1.79 8.87
C ALA A 395 20.80 -0.34 8.72
N CYS A 396 20.49 0.33 9.83
CA CYS A 396 20.11 1.75 9.82
C CYS A 396 21.22 2.62 9.20
N GLY A 397 22.47 2.38 9.58
CA GLY A 397 23.62 3.08 9.00
C GLY A 397 23.74 2.89 7.48
N MET A 398 23.50 1.68 6.98
CA MET A 398 23.47 1.42 5.53
C MET A 398 22.32 2.18 4.83
N ILE A 399 21.15 2.22 5.44
CA ILE A 399 19.97 2.93 4.91
C ILE A 399 20.20 4.44 4.85
N GLU A 400 20.72 5.04 5.90
CA GLU A 400 21.07 6.46 5.96
C GLU A 400 22.14 6.84 4.92
N ASN A 401 23.09 5.94 4.67
CA ASN A 401 24.10 6.09 3.62
C ASN A 401 23.56 5.91 2.20
N GLY A 402 22.25 5.66 2.04
CA GLY A 402 21.56 5.67 0.76
C GLY A 402 21.25 4.30 0.18
N ALA A 403 21.20 3.23 0.99
CA ALA A 403 20.81 1.90 0.52
C ALA A 403 19.45 1.87 -0.22
N LEU A 404 18.52 2.77 0.12
CA LEU A 404 17.18 2.82 -0.47
C LEU A 404 17.04 3.79 -1.68
N ARG A 405 18.15 4.28 -2.24
CA ARG A 405 18.12 5.23 -3.38
C ARG A 405 17.47 4.62 -4.62
N ASP A 406 17.80 3.37 -4.93
CA ASP A 406 17.23 2.67 -6.08
C ASP A 406 15.96 1.88 -5.71
N THR A 407 14.82 2.55 -5.85
CA THR A 407 13.50 1.96 -5.59
C THR A 407 13.01 0.98 -6.67
N THR A 408 13.86 0.60 -7.64
CA THR A 408 13.54 -0.46 -8.61
C THR A 408 13.79 -1.86 -8.07
N SER A 409 14.63 -2.01 -7.04
CA SER A 409 15.07 -3.30 -6.53
C SER A 409 14.05 -3.94 -5.58
N LEU A 410 13.88 -5.27 -5.68
CA LEU A 410 13.09 -6.05 -4.71
C LEU A 410 13.65 -5.95 -3.29
N GLY A 411 14.97 -5.77 -3.16
CA GLY A 411 15.65 -5.60 -1.88
C GLY A 411 15.10 -4.42 -1.07
N VAL A 412 14.71 -3.33 -1.72
CA VAL A 412 14.11 -2.17 -1.03
C VAL A 412 12.77 -2.53 -0.38
N LEU A 413 11.93 -3.31 -1.07
CA LEU A 413 10.66 -3.78 -0.50
C LEU A 413 10.90 -4.72 0.68
N ARG A 414 11.87 -5.63 0.57
CA ARG A 414 12.24 -6.57 1.63
C ARG A 414 12.80 -5.84 2.85
N VAL A 415 13.69 -4.86 2.67
CA VAL A 415 14.20 -4.00 3.75
C VAL A 415 13.08 -3.25 4.46
N LEU A 416 12.16 -2.60 3.72
CA LEU A 416 11.03 -1.89 4.34
C LEU A 416 10.05 -2.83 5.04
N LEU A 417 9.83 -4.03 4.51
CA LEU A 417 9.03 -5.07 5.16
C LEU A 417 9.70 -5.52 6.47
N CYS A 418 11.01 -5.79 6.46
CA CYS A 418 11.76 -6.17 7.66
C CYS A 418 11.74 -5.06 8.72
N LEU A 419 11.89 -3.78 8.33
CA LEU A 419 11.77 -2.65 9.26
C LEU A 419 10.37 -2.56 9.88
N CYS A 420 9.33 -2.76 9.08
CA CYS A 420 7.95 -2.81 9.57
C CYS A 420 7.76 -3.93 10.60
N LEU A 421 8.25 -5.14 10.30
CA LEU A 421 8.16 -6.29 11.19
C LEU A 421 8.99 -6.10 12.46
N TYR A 422 10.22 -5.60 12.34
CA TYR A 422 11.07 -5.30 13.49
C TYR A 422 10.40 -4.28 14.42
N ALA A 423 9.87 -3.18 13.88
CA ALA A 423 9.12 -2.19 14.66
C ALA A 423 7.80 -2.71 15.27
N LEU A 424 7.27 -3.84 14.79
CA LEU A 424 6.11 -4.51 15.41
C LEU A 424 6.52 -5.48 16.53
N LEU A 425 7.75 -6.00 16.48
CA LEU A 425 8.30 -6.88 17.49
C LEU A 425 8.88 -6.11 18.67
N GLU A 426 9.55 -5.00 18.38
CA GLU A 426 10.02 -4.03 19.36
C GLU A 426 8.82 -3.24 19.88
N GLU A 427 8.52 -3.36 21.16
CA GLU A 427 7.31 -2.78 21.77
C GLU A 427 7.37 -1.25 21.98
N GLY A 428 8.26 -0.56 21.24
CA GLY A 428 8.52 0.88 21.31
C GLY A 428 7.51 1.76 20.56
N ASP A 429 7.76 3.07 20.60
CA ASP A 429 6.91 4.09 19.96
C ASP A 429 7.18 4.24 18.44
N GLY A 430 7.98 3.34 17.85
CA GLY A 430 8.29 3.34 16.42
C GLY A 430 7.03 3.11 15.57
N PRO A 431 6.75 3.91 14.52
CA PRO A 431 5.52 3.75 13.73
C PRO A 431 5.74 2.86 12.49
N PRO A 432 5.42 1.54 12.56
CA PRO A 432 5.55 0.61 11.42
C PRO A 432 4.77 1.06 10.17
N ARG A 433 3.75 1.92 10.38
CA ARG A 433 2.91 2.52 9.33
C ARG A 433 3.70 3.29 8.27
N ALA A 434 4.78 3.97 8.64
CA ALA A 434 5.55 4.72 7.64
C ALA A 434 6.32 3.79 6.71
N PHE A 435 6.93 2.72 7.24
CA PHE A 435 7.65 1.72 6.46
C PHE A 435 6.74 0.98 5.49
N ILE A 436 5.58 0.52 5.96
CA ILE A 436 4.64 -0.20 5.10
C ILE A 436 4.04 0.71 4.02
N ALA A 437 3.73 1.97 4.35
CA ALA A 437 3.19 2.92 3.39
C ALA A 437 4.21 3.25 2.29
N ALA A 438 5.49 3.40 2.63
CA ALA A 438 6.56 3.55 1.65
C ALA A 438 6.66 2.31 0.75
N ALA A 439 6.66 1.11 1.33
CA ALA A 439 6.75 -0.15 0.59
C ALA A 439 5.56 -0.36 -0.36
N LEU A 440 4.33 -0.11 0.11
CA LEU A 440 3.12 -0.23 -0.72
C LEU A 440 3.08 0.76 -1.87
N ASN A 441 3.58 2.00 -1.67
CA ASN A 441 3.71 2.98 -2.75
C ASN A 441 4.76 2.56 -3.79
N ILE A 442 5.92 2.04 -3.35
CA ILE A 442 6.94 1.48 -4.26
C ILE A 442 6.34 0.31 -5.05
N ALA A 443 5.73 -0.65 -4.36
CA ALA A 443 5.13 -1.83 -4.98
C ALA A 443 4.04 -1.43 -5.99
N LYS A 444 3.15 -0.50 -5.64
CA LYS A 444 2.11 -0.01 -6.56
C LYS A 444 2.66 0.72 -7.77
N PHE A 445 3.74 1.48 -7.61
CA PHE A 445 4.33 2.22 -8.73
C PHE A 445 5.13 1.30 -9.67
N ARG A 446 5.86 0.33 -9.12
CA ARG A 446 6.77 -0.56 -9.88
C ARG A 446 6.08 -1.80 -10.44
N PHE A 447 5.13 -2.39 -9.73
CA PHE A 447 4.50 -3.65 -10.15
C PHE A 447 3.81 -3.58 -11.53
N PRO A 448 3.07 -2.50 -11.89
CA PRO A 448 2.49 -2.37 -13.23
C PRO A 448 3.51 -2.14 -14.35
N GLN A 449 4.78 -1.88 -14.01
CA GLN A 449 5.85 -1.58 -14.97
C GLN A 449 6.65 -2.82 -15.37
N PHE A 450 6.38 -4.00 -14.80
CA PHE A 450 6.97 -5.25 -15.30
C PHE A 450 6.21 -5.70 -16.55
N PRO A 451 6.72 -5.50 -17.79
CA PRO A 451 6.13 -6.16 -18.94
C PRO A 451 6.25 -7.68 -18.73
N ASN A 452 5.30 -8.44 -19.30
CA ASN A 452 5.27 -9.90 -19.19
C ASN A 452 6.57 -10.62 -19.62
N ASP A 453 7.51 -9.91 -20.28
CA ASP A 453 8.72 -10.47 -20.88
C ASP A 453 10.07 -9.95 -20.31
N GLU A 454 10.16 -8.88 -19.51
CA GLU A 454 11.47 -8.35 -19.03
C GLU A 454 11.95 -8.96 -17.70
N LEU A 455 11.03 -9.30 -16.80
CA LEU A 455 11.35 -9.97 -15.55
C LEU A 455 10.84 -11.41 -15.68
N GLY A 456 11.73 -12.41 -15.58
CA GLY A 456 11.34 -13.81 -15.70
C GLY A 456 10.16 -14.16 -14.77
N ARG A 457 9.25 -15.04 -15.20
CA ARG A 457 8.01 -15.37 -14.45
C ARG A 457 8.24 -15.69 -12.98
N ALA A 458 9.36 -16.33 -12.64
CA ALA A 458 9.76 -16.62 -11.26
C ALA A 458 9.99 -15.35 -10.43
N SER A 459 10.76 -14.40 -10.95
CA SER A 459 11.07 -13.14 -10.27
C SER A 459 9.85 -12.22 -10.13
N GLN A 460 8.92 -12.24 -11.09
CA GLN A 460 7.62 -11.54 -10.95
C GLN A 460 6.78 -12.13 -9.81
N GLU A 461 6.79 -13.46 -9.65
CA GLU A 461 6.06 -14.09 -8.56
C GLU A 461 6.70 -13.79 -7.20
N GLU A 462 8.04 -13.75 -7.11
CA GLU A 462 8.74 -13.31 -5.89
C GLU A 462 8.34 -11.88 -5.48
N TRP A 463 8.32 -10.95 -6.43
CA TRP A 463 7.78 -9.60 -6.22
C TRP A 463 6.35 -9.62 -5.71
N ARG A 464 5.49 -10.43 -6.35
CA ARG A 464 4.08 -10.54 -5.99
C ARG A 464 3.89 -11.12 -4.58
N ARG A 465 4.72 -12.10 -4.17
CA ARG A 465 4.68 -12.69 -2.82
C ARG A 465 5.05 -11.67 -1.73
N VAL A 466 6.11 -10.89 -1.92
CA VAL A 466 6.45 -9.79 -0.99
C VAL A 466 5.32 -8.75 -0.94
N TYR A 467 4.73 -8.42 -2.09
CA TYR A 467 3.59 -7.49 -2.14
C TYR A 467 2.35 -8.02 -1.42
N ARG A 468 2.05 -9.32 -1.51
CA ARG A 468 0.97 -9.94 -0.71
C ARG A 468 1.25 -9.84 0.79
N SER A 469 2.49 -10.08 1.23
CA SER A 469 2.89 -9.89 2.64
C SER A 469 2.62 -8.45 3.11
N LEU A 470 2.95 -7.45 2.29
CA LEU A 470 2.69 -6.03 2.59
C LEU A 470 1.19 -5.71 2.67
N VAL A 471 0.38 -6.20 1.73
CA VAL A 471 -1.07 -5.97 1.76
C VAL A 471 -1.71 -6.63 2.98
N PHE A 472 -1.32 -7.87 3.28
CA PHE A 472 -1.76 -8.59 4.46
C PHE A 472 -1.43 -7.82 5.75
N LEU A 473 -0.18 -7.38 5.89
CA LEU A 473 0.30 -6.72 7.10
C LEU A 473 -0.36 -5.35 7.29
N GLU A 474 -0.63 -4.59 6.23
CA GLU A 474 -1.36 -3.31 6.30
C GLU A 474 -2.81 -3.51 6.75
N CYS A 475 -3.49 -4.56 6.26
CA CYS A 475 -4.83 -4.90 6.73
C CYS A 475 -4.83 -5.28 8.22
N TRP A 476 -3.87 -6.12 8.61
CA TRP A 476 -3.75 -6.58 9.99
C TRP A 476 -3.43 -5.42 10.94
N MET A 477 -2.50 -4.52 10.55
CA MET A 477 -2.17 -3.33 11.34
C MET A 477 -3.31 -2.33 11.40
N SER A 478 -4.03 -2.10 10.30
CA SER A 478 -5.25 -1.29 10.30
C SER A 478 -6.24 -1.77 11.34
N TYR A 479 -6.45 -3.08 11.43
CA TYR A 479 -7.28 -3.70 12.45
C TYR A 479 -6.68 -3.54 13.86
N SER A 480 -5.41 -3.92 14.07
CA SER A 480 -4.81 -4.01 15.42
C SER A 480 -4.44 -2.64 16.02
N LEU A 481 -4.11 -1.66 15.19
CA LEU A 481 -3.80 -0.28 15.56
C LEU A 481 -4.98 0.67 15.29
N ASN A 482 -6.05 0.16 14.68
CA ASN A 482 -7.34 0.81 14.58
C ASN A 482 -7.30 2.14 13.79
N TYR A 483 -6.75 2.08 12.57
CA TYR A 483 -6.67 3.20 11.61
C TYR A 483 -7.27 2.80 10.24
N PRO A 484 -7.65 3.74 9.35
CA PRO A 484 -8.25 3.37 8.07
C PRO A 484 -7.25 2.72 7.11
N CYS A 485 -7.61 1.56 6.55
CA CYS A 485 -6.82 0.85 5.54
C CYS A 485 -7.07 1.37 4.13
N ASN A 486 -6.01 1.56 3.32
CA ASN A 486 -6.13 1.97 1.92
C ASN A 486 -5.48 0.97 0.96
N VAL A 487 -5.92 -0.28 1.02
CA VAL A 487 -5.33 -1.39 0.24
C VAL A 487 -6.16 -1.85 -0.96
N HIS A 488 -7.43 -1.44 -1.10
CA HIS A 488 -8.29 -1.95 -2.19
C HIS A 488 -7.73 -1.70 -3.59
N SER A 489 -6.96 -0.62 -3.77
CA SER A 489 -6.26 -0.34 -5.02
C SER A 489 -5.05 -1.27 -5.27
N HIS A 490 -4.50 -1.88 -4.22
CA HIS A 490 -3.37 -2.80 -4.26
C HIS A 490 -3.83 -4.25 -4.51
N ILE A 491 -4.96 -4.67 -3.93
CA ILE A 491 -5.51 -6.04 -4.03
C ILE A 491 -5.60 -6.54 -5.48
N LYS A 492 -6.04 -5.69 -6.40
CA LYS A 492 -6.18 -6.05 -7.83
C LYS A 492 -4.87 -6.46 -8.50
N ASN A 493 -3.74 -5.99 -7.99
CA ASN A 493 -2.41 -6.27 -8.55
C ASN A 493 -1.81 -7.58 -8.01
N VAL A 494 -2.28 -8.03 -6.84
CA VAL A 494 -1.68 -9.18 -6.12
C VAL A 494 -2.53 -10.44 -6.19
N LEU A 495 -3.83 -10.33 -6.45
CA LEU A 495 -4.70 -11.49 -6.67
C LEU A 495 -4.60 -12.01 -8.11
N PRO A 496 -4.67 -13.34 -8.32
CA PRO A 496 -4.74 -13.92 -9.66
C PRO A 496 -5.94 -13.35 -10.43
N GLN A 497 -5.70 -12.88 -11.67
CA GLN A 497 -6.79 -12.46 -12.54
C GLN A 497 -7.47 -13.70 -13.13
N PRO A 498 -8.82 -13.73 -13.24
CA PRO A 498 -9.51 -14.85 -13.85
C PRO A 498 -9.06 -15.04 -15.30
N SER A 499 -8.56 -16.23 -15.60
CA SER A 499 -8.08 -16.62 -16.93
C SER A 499 -9.20 -16.43 -17.96
N THR A 500 -9.08 -15.44 -18.86
CA THR A 500 -10.08 -15.19 -19.91
C THR A 500 -10.04 -16.20 -21.07
N CYS A 501 -9.23 -17.25 -20.98
CA CYS A 501 -9.06 -18.24 -22.04
C CYS A 501 -9.60 -19.59 -21.57
N PRO A 502 -10.68 -20.13 -22.17
CA PRO A 502 -11.14 -21.47 -21.89
C PRO A 502 -10.08 -22.45 -22.40
N THR A 503 -9.33 -23.06 -21.49
CA THR A 503 -8.40 -24.14 -21.82
C THR A 503 -9.21 -25.41 -22.13
N PRO A 504 -9.05 -26.05 -23.31
CA PRO A 504 -9.86 -27.20 -23.72
C PRO A 504 -9.46 -28.53 -23.05
N ARG A 505 -8.60 -28.51 -22.03
CA ARG A 505 -8.12 -29.71 -21.33
C ARG A 505 -8.65 -29.70 -19.90
N PRO A 506 -9.18 -30.83 -19.37
CA PRO A 506 -9.50 -30.92 -17.95
C PRO A 506 -8.25 -30.56 -17.15
N PRO A 507 -8.35 -29.69 -16.14
CA PRO A 507 -7.21 -29.31 -15.35
C PRO A 507 -6.63 -30.56 -14.68
N PRO A 508 -5.29 -30.70 -14.61
CA PRO A 508 -4.68 -31.73 -13.77
C PRO A 508 -5.22 -31.60 -12.34
N PRO A 509 -5.19 -32.69 -11.53
CA PRO A 509 -5.56 -32.60 -10.13
C PRO A 509 -4.85 -31.41 -9.48
N PRO A 510 -5.55 -30.62 -8.63
CA PRO A 510 -4.96 -29.44 -8.05
C PRO A 510 -3.68 -29.84 -7.30
N PRO A 511 -2.56 -29.12 -7.54
CA PRO A 511 -1.32 -29.40 -6.81
C PRO A 511 -1.56 -29.23 -5.30
N ALA A 512 -0.73 -29.86 -4.48
CA ALA A 512 -0.76 -29.63 -3.04
C ALA A 512 -0.71 -28.11 -2.75
N PRO A 513 -1.42 -27.63 -1.70
CA PRO A 513 -1.46 -26.21 -1.41
C PRO A 513 -0.05 -25.66 -1.21
N THR A 514 0.26 -24.59 -1.92
CA THR A 514 1.57 -23.93 -1.84
C THR A 514 1.49 -22.73 -0.90
N ASP A 515 2.61 -22.23 -0.39
CA ASP A 515 2.64 -20.99 0.39
C ASP A 515 1.96 -19.83 -0.36
N THR A 516 2.10 -19.76 -1.68
CA THR A 516 1.41 -18.77 -2.51
C THR A 516 -0.12 -18.88 -2.42
N THR A 517 -0.66 -20.10 -2.34
CA THR A 517 -2.08 -20.35 -2.13
C THR A 517 -2.52 -19.80 -0.77
N LEU A 518 -1.75 -20.06 0.29
CA LEU A 518 -2.03 -19.55 1.64
C LEU A 518 -1.97 -18.01 1.70
N GLN A 519 -0.94 -17.38 1.11
CA GLN A 519 -0.86 -15.92 1.01
C GLN A 519 -2.02 -15.31 0.22
N THR A 520 -2.54 -16.03 -0.77
CA THR A 520 -3.73 -15.62 -1.53
C THR A 520 -4.97 -15.63 -0.63
N HIS A 521 -5.20 -16.71 0.13
CA HIS A 521 -6.31 -16.76 1.11
C HIS A 521 -6.18 -15.69 2.21
N ALA A 522 -4.96 -15.40 2.66
CA ALA A 522 -4.70 -14.30 3.60
C ALA A 522 -5.09 -12.93 3.02
N THR A 523 -4.75 -12.70 1.74
CA THR A 523 -5.11 -11.46 1.02
C THR A 523 -6.62 -11.34 0.77
N HIS A 524 -7.36 -12.46 0.75
CA HIS A 524 -8.82 -12.46 0.67
C HIS A 524 -9.50 -12.21 2.02
N THR A 525 -8.91 -12.63 3.14
CA THR A 525 -9.52 -12.60 4.47
C THR A 525 -9.18 -11.36 5.29
N ALA A 526 -7.97 -10.83 5.14
CA ALA A 526 -7.53 -9.68 5.92
C ALA A 526 -8.26 -8.35 5.59
N PRO A 527 -8.60 -8.02 4.31
CA PRO A 527 -9.31 -6.79 4.00
C PRO A 527 -10.72 -6.72 4.63
N PRO A 528 -11.58 -7.76 4.54
CA PRO A 528 -12.86 -7.78 5.25
C PRO A 528 -12.74 -7.55 6.76
N LEU A 529 -11.72 -8.12 7.42
CA LEU A 529 -11.45 -7.88 8.85
C LEU A 529 -11.22 -6.38 9.12
N SER A 530 -10.34 -5.75 8.33
CA SER A 530 -10.04 -4.33 8.44
C SER A 530 -11.26 -3.44 8.15
N ASP A 531 -12.02 -3.75 7.10
CA ASP A 531 -13.20 -2.99 6.69
C ASP A 531 -14.30 -3.07 7.76
N ILE A 532 -14.55 -4.26 8.32
CA ILE A 532 -15.50 -4.47 9.42
C ILE A 532 -15.02 -3.75 10.68
N SER A 533 -13.73 -3.85 11.03
CA SER A 533 -13.17 -3.13 12.18
C SER A 533 -13.37 -1.61 12.04
N SER A 534 -13.11 -1.06 10.85
CA SER A 534 -13.31 0.35 10.55
C SER A 534 -14.80 0.74 10.61
N ALA A 535 -15.68 -0.08 10.05
CA ALA A 535 -17.12 0.19 10.02
C ALA A 535 -17.80 0.05 11.39
N THR A 536 -17.25 -0.78 12.27
CA THR A 536 -17.74 -0.98 13.65
C THR A 536 -17.12 0.00 14.65
N HIS A 537 -16.13 0.80 14.23
CA HIS A 537 -15.48 1.78 15.07
C HIS A 537 -16.46 2.87 15.54
N PRO A 538 -16.37 3.37 16.80
CA PRO A 538 -17.29 4.38 17.29
C PRO A 538 -17.39 5.61 16.40
N SER A 539 -16.29 6.10 15.81
CA SER A 539 -16.30 7.30 14.96
C SER A 539 -17.00 7.13 13.61
N SER A 540 -17.34 5.90 13.21
CA SER A 540 -17.92 5.58 11.90
C SER A 540 -19.45 5.76 11.88
N PRO A 541 -20.06 5.96 10.70
CA PRO A 541 -21.51 6.04 10.58
C PRO A 541 -22.19 4.73 11.01
N PRO A 542 -23.47 4.79 11.46
CA PRO A 542 -24.24 3.61 11.85
C PRO A 542 -24.22 2.53 10.76
N LEU A 543 -23.97 1.29 11.18
CA LEU A 543 -24.12 0.12 10.31
C LEU A 543 -25.61 -0.13 10.04
N THR A 544 -25.98 -0.28 8.77
CA THR A 544 -27.33 -0.65 8.35
C THR A 544 -27.45 -2.18 8.25
N PRO A 545 -28.67 -2.74 8.28
CA PRO A 545 -28.87 -4.16 8.01
C PRO A 545 -28.31 -4.62 6.64
N ASP A 546 -28.30 -3.72 5.65
CA ASP A 546 -27.70 -4.00 4.33
C ASP A 546 -26.18 -4.13 4.40
N HIS A 547 -25.51 -3.27 5.17
CA HIS A 547 -24.07 -3.39 5.41
C HIS A 547 -23.75 -4.71 6.11
N LEU A 548 -24.52 -5.10 7.13
CA LEU A 548 -24.35 -6.38 7.82
C LEU A 548 -24.48 -7.58 6.87
N ARG A 549 -25.53 -7.59 6.04
CA ARG A 549 -25.75 -8.66 5.04
C ARG A 549 -24.62 -8.71 4.00
N CYS A 550 -24.13 -7.56 3.56
CA CYS A 550 -23.03 -7.48 2.61
C CYS A 550 -21.74 -8.09 3.18
N PHE A 551 -21.35 -7.70 4.40
CA PHE A 551 -20.18 -8.26 5.07
C PHE A 551 -20.34 -9.76 5.38
N ALA A 552 -21.52 -10.18 5.84
CA ALA A 552 -21.79 -11.60 6.09
C ALA A 552 -21.66 -12.42 4.80
N SER A 553 -22.18 -11.92 3.68
CA SER A 553 -22.04 -12.54 2.35
C SER A 553 -20.59 -12.61 1.89
N GLN A 554 -19.79 -11.56 2.12
CA GLN A 554 -18.36 -11.57 1.79
C GLN A 554 -17.58 -12.60 2.61
N LEU A 555 -17.87 -12.70 3.91
CA LEU A 555 -17.24 -13.67 4.80
C LEU A 555 -17.62 -15.11 4.39
N SER A 556 -18.90 -15.39 4.14
CA SER A 556 -19.35 -16.73 3.73
C SER A 556 -18.78 -17.13 2.36
N ALA A 557 -18.72 -16.20 1.40
CA ALA A 557 -18.19 -16.47 0.07
C ALA A 557 -16.75 -17.00 0.11
N TRP A 558 -15.90 -16.48 1.00
CA TRP A 558 -14.54 -17.03 1.13
C TRP A 558 -14.54 -18.49 1.60
N THR A 559 -15.38 -18.84 2.58
CA THR A 559 -15.45 -20.23 3.08
C THR A 559 -15.89 -21.21 2.00
N GLU A 560 -16.74 -20.77 1.06
CA GLU A 560 -17.18 -21.57 -0.09
C GLU A 560 -16.08 -21.77 -1.14
N THR A 561 -15.08 -20.87 -1.19
CA THR A 561 -13.93 -21.00 -2.11
C THR A 561 -12.82 -21.91 -1.62
N LEU A 562 -12.89 -22.38 -0.37
CA LEU A 562 -11.83 -23.21 0.22
C LEU A 562 -11.87 -24.64 -0.32
N GLU A 563 -10.70 -25.13 -0.73
CA GLU A 563 -10.51 -26.54 -1.03
C GLU A 563 -10.63 -27.38 0.26
N PRO A 564 -11.13 -28.63 0.18
CA PRO A 564 -11.28 -29.50 1.34
C PRO A 564 -10.07 -29.58 2.29
N PRO A 565 -8.81 -29.73 1.83
CA PRO A 565 -7.66 -29.80 2.75
C PRO A 565 -7.37 -28.50 3.51
N LEU A 566 -7.86 -27.36 3.03
CA LEU A 566 -7.70 -26.05 3.67
C LEU A 566 -8.89 -25.67 4.56
N ALA A 567 -9.99 -26.42 4.46
CA ALA A 567 -11.19 -26.20 5.23
C ALA A 567 -10.98 -26.59 6.70
N LEU A 568 -11.64 -25.86 7.59
CA LEU A 568 -11.45 -26.01 9.03
C LEU A 568 -11.72 -27.43 9.58
N PRO A 569 -12.77 -28.16 9.14
CA PRO A 569 -13.02 -29.52 9.61
C PRO A 569 -11.85 -30.48 9.31
N SER A 570 -11.17 -30.30 8.18
CA SER A 570 -10.01 -31.10 7.80
C SER A 570 -8.77 -30.76 8.61
N LEU A 571 -8.61 -29.49 9.02
CA LEU A 571 -7.49 -29.05 9.86
C LEU A 571 -7.66 -29.45 11.34
N LEU A 572 -8.90 -29.63 11.81
CA LEU A 572 -9.20 -29.98 13.20
C LEU A 572 -9.44 -31.48 13.44
N SER A 573 -9.59 -32.30 12.39
CA SER A 573 -9.91 -33.74 12.51
C SER A 573 -8.66 -34.65 12.56
N PRO A 574 -8.56 -35.58 13.53
CA PRO A 574 -7.56 -36.66 13.53
C PRO A 574 -8.06 -37.90 12.74
N PRO A 575 -7.19 -38.75 12.13
CA PRO A 575 -5.72 -38.68 12.07
C PRO A 575 -5.21 -37.83 10.88
N TRP A 576 -4.21 -37.00 11.17
CA TRP A 576 -3.51 -36.15 10.22
C TRP A 576 -2.94 -36.96 9.06
N ARG A 577 -3.41 -36.71 7.85
CA ARG A 577 -2.71 -37.10 6.62
C ARG A 577 -2.02 -35.84 6.11
N PRO A 578 -0.68 -35.81 6.00
CA PRO A 578 0.05 -34.56 5.78
C PRO A 578 -0.16 -34.10 4.34
N THR A 579 -1.18 -33.26 4.11
CA THR A 579 -1.29 -32.45 2.90
C THR A 579 -0.54 -31.12 3.05
N LEU A 580 -0.36 -30.63 4.28
CA LEU A 580 0.32 -29.38 4.62
C LEU A 580 1.51 -29.61 5.54
N THR A 581 2.54 -28.78 5.41
CA THR A 581 3.66 -28.72 6.38
C THR A 581 3.21 -28.03 7.67
N PRO A 582 3.91 -28.21 8.81
CA PRO A 582 3.53 -27.55 10.05
C PRO A 582 3.43 -26.00 9.95
N PRO A 583 4.37 -25.28 9.31
CA PRO A 583 4.22 -23.84 9.08
C PRO A 583 2.99 -23.46 8.25
N GLN A 584 2.67 -24.25 7.22
CA GLN A 584 1.47 -24.04 6.40
C GLN A 584 0.20 -24.27 7.20
N THR A 585 0.18 -25.31 8.04
CA THR A 585 -0.93 -25.56 8.97
C THR A 585 -1.13 -24.38 9.91
N HIS A 586 -0.07 -23.88 10.57
CA HIS A 586 -0.19 -22.74 11.47
C HIS A 586 -0.65 -21.47 10.75
N ALA A 587 -0.11 -21.18 9.57
CA ALA A 587 -0.54 -20.07 8.73
C ALA A 587 -2.04 -20.18 8.37
N MET A 588 -2.50 -21.36 7.97
CA MET A 588 -3.90 -21.57 7.62
C MET A 588 -4.84 -21.45 8.83
N LEU A 589 -4.44 -21.97 10.00
CA LEU A 589 -5.17 -21.79 11.25
C LEU A 589 -5.26 -20.31 11.63
N LEU A 590 -4.20 -19.52 11.46
CA LEU A 590 -4.24 -18.07 11.68
C LEU A 590 -5.17 -17.36 10.69
N ILE A 591 -5.20 -17.76 9.41
CA ILE A 591 -6.16 -17.24 8.41
C ILE A 591 -7.60 -17.51 8.86
N HIS A 592 -7.89 -18.70 9.41
CA HIS A 592 -9.19 -19.00 10.00
C HIS A 592 -9.48 -18.14 11.23
N ILE A 593 -8.51 -17.91 12.13
CA ILE A 593 -8.69 -16.98 13.26
C ILE A 593 -9.02 -15.56 12.79
N LEU A 594 -8.36 -15.06 11.74
CA LEU A 594 -8.65 -13.74 11.17
C LEU A 594 -10.10 -13.65 10.66
N HIS A 595 -10.54 -14.66 9.91
CA HIS A 595 -11.92 -14.76 9.43
C HIS A 595 -12.95 -14.84 10.58
N LEU A 596 -12.68 -15.66 11.59
CA LEU A 596 -13.54 -15.81 12.77
C LEU A 596 -13.57 -14.53 13.61
N THR A 597 -12.46 -13.81 13.70
CA THR A 597 -12.39 -12.50 14.38
C THR A 597 -13.21 -11.46 13.63
N ALA A 598 -13.15 -11.43 12.30
CA ALA A 598 -13.99 -10.55 11.48
C ALA A 598 -15.49 -10.84 11.66
N THR A 599 -15.84 -12.13 11.68
CA THR A 599 -17.21 -12.60 11.96
C THR A 599 -17.67 -12.18 13.36
N THR A 600 -16.79 -12.34 14.35
CA THR A 600 -17.04 -11.94 15.74
C THR A 600 -17.31 -10.44 15.86
N LEU A 601 -16.48 -9.59 15.23
CA LEU A 601 -16.68 -8.14 15.22
C LEU A 601 -18.01 -7.74 14.56
N LEU A 602 -18.35 -8.38 13.44
CA LEU A 602 -19.56 -8.09 12.68
C LEU A 602 -20.83 -8.32 13.52
N TYR A 603 -20.95 -9.48 14.17
CA TYR A 603 -22.13 -9.84 14.95
C TYR A 603 -22.13 -9.27 16.37
N ARG A 604 -20.97 -8.87 16.88
CA ARG A 604 -20.84 -8.14 18.14
C ARG A 604 -21.47 -6.75 18.06
N ALA A 605 -21.25 -6.03 16.96
CA ALA A 605 -21.62 -4.62 16.87
C ALA A 605 -23.12 -4.33 17.13
N PRO A 606 -24.06 -5.10 16.54
CA PRO A 606 -25.49 -4.97 16.86
C PRO A 606 -25.86 -5.30 18.31
N LEU A 607 -25.13 -6.21 18.96
CA LEU A 607 -25.43 -6.62 20.35
C LEU A 607 -24.98 -5.56 21.37
N LEU A 608 -24.02 -4.70 21.01
CA LEU A 608 -23.57 -3.59 21.85
C LEU A 608 -24.48 -2.36 21.76
N SER A 609 -25.18 -2.18 20.64
CA SER A 609 -25.99 -0.98 20.39
C SER A 609 -27.30 -0.95 21.18
N ASP A 610 -28.01 -2.08 21.23
CA ASP A 610 -29.33 -2.21 21.84
C ASP A 610 -29.32 -1.98 23.37
N HIS A 611 -28.21 -2.27 24.05
CA HIS A 611 -28.10 -2.08 25.50
C HIS A 611 -27.86 -0.63 25.95
N ARG A 612 -27.29 0.22 25.07
CA ARG A 612 -27.14 1.66 25.34
C ARG A 612 -28.50 2.37 25.38
N HIS A 613 -29.48 1.86 24.64
CA HIS A 613 -30.86 2.35 24.69
C HIS A 613 -31.59 2.01 26.00
N LEU A 614 -31.28 0.84 26.59
CA LEU A 614 -31.94 0.37 27.81
C LEU A 614 -31.36 0.96 29.11
N SER A 615 -30.09 1.39 29.10
CA SER A 615 -29.37 1.79 30.33
C SER A 615 -29.26 3.30 30.56
N ALA A 616 -29.49 4.15 29.55
CA ALA A 616 -29.41 5.61 29.68
C ALA A 616 -30.35 6.35 28.70
N PRO A 617 -31.65 6.52 29.01
CA PRO A 617 -32.59 7.24 28.14
C PRO A 617 -32.36 8.77 28.05
N SER A 618 -31.38 9.33 28.78
CA SER A 618 -31.18 10.78 28.94
C SER A 618 -29.82 11.31 28.45
N SER A 619 -29.00 10.51 27.76
CA SER A 619 -27.79 11.03 27.09
C SER A 619 -28.15 11.63 25.72
N PRO A 620 -27.78 12.89 25.38
CA PRO A 620 -28.18 13.54 24.12
C PRO A 620 -27.46 12.98 22.87
N LEU A 621 -26.67 11.91 23.01
CA LEU A 621 -26.01 11.27 21.89
C LEU A 621 -27.00 10.34 21.19
N HIS A 622 -27.39 10.71 19.97
CA HIS A 622 -28.26 9.93 19.10
C HIS A 622 -27.89 8.43 19.07
N PRO A 623 -28.89 7.54 18.96
CA PRO A 623 -28.70 6.12 18.66
C PRO A 623 -27.65 5.91 17.56
N ARG A 624 -26.48 5.38 17.91
CA ARG A 624 -25.39 5.16 16.94
C ARG A 624 -25.61 3.97 16.01
N PHE A 625 -26.68 3.22 16.20
CA PHE A 625 -27.12 2.16 15.31
C PHE A 625 -28.62 2.33 15.12
N ASP A 626 -29.03 2.71 13.92
CA ASP A 626 -30.44 2.82 13.54
C ASP A 626 -30.96 1.44 13.14
N THR A 627 -30.76 0.48 14.03
CA THR A 627 -31.15 -0.90 13.82
C THR A 627 -32.30 -1.20 14.76
N HIS A 628 -33.52 -0.93 14.31
CA HIS A 628 -34.71 -1.66 14.77
C HIS A 628 -34.57 -3.14 14.37
N LEU A 629 -33.58 -3.84 14.93
CA LEU A 629 -33.40 -5.28 14.75
C LEU A 629 -34.56 -5.97 15.45
N GLN A 630 -35.21 -6.90 14.76
CA GLN A 630 -36.24 -7.69 15.38
C GLN A 630 -35.59 -8.61 16.43
N PRO A 631 -36.32 -9.06 17.48
CA PRO A 631 -35.79 -10.00 18.45
C PRO A 631 -35.19 -11.28 17.83
N ALA A 632 -35.73 -11.71 16.68
CA ALA A 632 -35.21 -12.82 15.89
C ALA A 632 -33.80 -12.54 15.33
N ASP A 633 -33.56 -11.32 14.83
CA ASP A 633 -32.25 -10.93 14.30
C ASP A 633 -31.21 -10.81 15.41
N HIS A 634 -31.63 -10.39 16.61
CA HIS A 634 -30.80 -10.39 17.82
C HIS A 634 -30.37 -11.81 18.22
N ALA A 635 -31.32 -12.75 18.22
CA ALA A 635 -31.03 -14.16 18.52
C ALA A 635 -30.06 -14.76 17.48
N GLN A 636 -30.23 -14.43 16.20
CA GLN A 636 -29.33 -14.86 15.14
C GLN A 636 -27.91 -14.28 15.31
N CYS A 637 -27.78 -12.97 15.57
CA CYS A 637 -26.48 -12.36 15.81
C CYS A 637 -25.76 -13.00 17.00
N ARG A 638 -26.49 -13.30 18.08
CA ARG A 638 -25.94 -14.00 19.23
C ARG A 638 -25.47 -15.40 18.86
N ALA A 639 -26.30 -16.18 18.15
CA ALA A 639 -25.96 -17.54 17.76
C ALA A 639 -24.71 -17.59 16.87
N GLU A 640 -24.58 -16.67 15.92
CA GLU A 640 -23.40 -16.55 15.07
C GLU A 640 -22.15 -16.13 15.86
N LEU A 641 -22.29 -15.19 16.80
CA LEU A 641 -21.20 -14.78 17.68
C LEU A 641 -20.71 -15.93 18.57
N ASP A 642 -21.65 -16.70 19.14
CA ASP A 642 -21.35 -17.88 19.96
C ASP A 642 -20.65 -18.96 19.14
N ARG A 643 -21.16 -19.27 17.96
CA ARG A 643 -20.53 -20.22 17.03
C ARG A 643 -19.11 -19.78 16.67
N ALA A 644 -18.93 -18.52 16.25
CA ALA A 644 -17.63 -18.00 15.82
C ALA A 644 -16.59 -18.03 16.95
N THR A 645 -16.96 -17.57 18.16
CA THR A 645 -16.05 -17.57 19.32
C THR A 645 -15.73 -18.97 19.80
N SER A 646 -16.70 -19.89 19.80
CA SER A 646 -16.50 -21.31 20.13
C SER A 646 -15.53 -21.99 19.16
N THR A 647 -15.72 -21.78 17.86
CA THR A 647 -14.84 -22.32 16.83
C THR A 647 -13.44 -21.70 16.94
N ALA A 648 -13.34 -20.40 17.20
CA ALA A 648 -12.05 -19.74 17.37
C ALA A 648 -11.27 -20.27 18.58
N ALA A 649 -11.95 -20.60 19.69
CA ALA A 649 -11.31 -21.22 20.84
C ALA A 649 -10.67 -22.57 20.50
N GLN A 650 -11.36 -23.44 19.75
CA GLN A 650 -10.81 -24.73 19.30
C GLN A 650 -9.57 -24.55 18.41
N VAL A 651 -9.57 -23.53 17.56
CA VAL A 651 -8.43 -23.22 16.69
C VAL A 651 -7.25 -22.66 17.49
N LEU A 652 -7.52 -21.77 18.45
CA LEU A 652 -6.49 -21.22 19.34
C LEU A 652 -5.85 -22.30 20.21
N GLU A 653 -6.61 -23.28 20.70
CA GLU A 653 -6.05 -24.42 21.45
C GLU A 653 -4.99 -25.15 20.63
N ARG A 654 -5.27 -25.42 19.35
CA ARG A 654 -4.31 -26.04 18.42
C ARG A 654 -3.09 -25.16 18.12
N LEU A 655 -3.28 -23.85 18.04
CA LEU A 655 -2.18 -22.92 17.83
C LEU A 655 -1.30 -22.81 19.09
N ASN A 656 -1.89 -22.77 20.28
CA ASN A 656 -1.18 -22.65 21.56
C ASN A 656 -0.23 -23.83 21.84
N ASP A 657 -0.54 -25.03 21.31
CA ASP A 657 0.32 -26.21 21.44
C ASP A 657 1.60 -26.14 20.59
N ALA A 658 1.75 -25.14 19.72
CA ALA A 658 2.87 -25.01 18.78
C ALA A 658 3.94 -24.03 19.29
N PRO A 659 5.14 -24.50 19.73
CA PRO A 659 6.23 -23.62 20.18
C PRO A 659 6.77 -22.71 19.08
N ALA A 660 6.49 -23.01 17.81
CA ALA A 660 6.98 -22.26 16.65
C ALA A 660 6.29 -20.89 16.42
N LEU A 661 5.32 -20.51 17.26
CA LEU A 661 4.58 -19.25 17.10
C LEU A 661 5.16 -18.06 17.89
N GLU A 662 6.10 -18.32 18.81
CA GLU A 662 6.72 -17.29 19.66
C GLU A 662 7.21 -16.05 18.89
N PRO A 663 7.97 -16.15 17.78
CA PRO A 663 8.47 -14.96 17.07
C PRO A 663 7.38 -14.18 16.34
N TRP A 664 6.19 -14.74 16.15
CA TRP A 664 5.08 -14.09 15.44
C TRP A 664 3.84 -13.89 16.32
N CYS A 665 3.99 -14.06 17.64
CA CYS A 665 2.90 -13.95 18.61
C CYS A 665 2.18 -12.60 18.57
N PHE A 666 2.86 -11.53 18.12
CA PHE A 666 2.28 -10.21 17.93
C PHE A 666 1.05 -10.23 17.02
N LEU A 667 0.96 -11.14 16.05
CA LEU A 667 -0.20 -11.31 15.18
C LEU A 667 -1.42 -11.87 15.92
N LEU A 668 -1.18 -12.74 16.90
CA LEU A 668 -2.21 -13.44 17.67
C LEU A 668 -2.75 -12.61 18.83
N ILE A 669 -1.93 -11.81 19.49
CA ILE A 669 -2.32 -11.06 20.71
C ILE A 669 -3.57 -10.19 20.48
N PRO A 670 -3.66 -9.32 19.45
CA PRO A 670 -4.87 -8.52 19.22
C PRO A 670 -6.10 -9.34 18.83
N LEU A 671 -5.90 -10.48 18.15
CA LEU A 671 -7.00 -11.38 17.78
C LEU A 671 -7.57 -12.08 19.02
N ALA A 672 -6.70 -12.61 19.88
CA ALA A 672 -7.06 -13.23 21.14
C ALA A 672 -7.77 -12.24 22.08
N PHE A 673 -7.33 -10.97 22.11
CA PHE A 673 -8.01 -9.92 22.86
C PHE A 673 -9.45 -9.66 22.38
N THR A 674 -9.64 -9.50 21.06
CA THR A 674 -10.97 -9.30 20.47
C THR A 674 -11.90 -10.49 20.70
N LEU A 675 -11.38 -11.71 20.58
CA LEU A 675 -12.13 -12.93 20.88
C LEU A 675 -12.50 -12.99 22.38
N SER A 676 -11.55 -12.74 23.27
CA SER A 676 -11.78 -12.74 24.73
C SER A 676 -12.86 -11.75 25.15
N THR A 677 -12.79 -10.50 24.65
CA THR A 677 -13.80 -9.47 24.96
C THR A 677 -15.18 -9.82 24.40
N SER A 678 -15.25 -10.57 23.30
CA SER A 678 -16.51 -10.98 22.68
C SER A 678 -17.13 -12.19 23.39
N THR A 679 -16.32 -13.13 23.88
CA THR A 679 -16.79 -14.21 24.77
C THR A 679 -17.27 -13.65 26.11
N LEU A 680 -16.59 -12.65 26.67
CA LEU A 680 -17.06 -11.93 27.84
C LEU A 680 -18.42 -11.25 27.58
N LEU A 681 -18.59 -10.60 26.42
CA LEU A 681 -19.88 -10.01 26.06
C LEU A 681 -21.00 -11.06 26.06
N LEU A 682 -20.77 -12.23 25.45
CA LEU A 682 -21.73 -13.34 25.46
C LEU A 682 -22.12 -13.77 26.89
N SER A 683 -21.15 -13.84 27.80
CA SER A 683 -21.42 -14.19 29.21
C SER A 683 -22.28 -13.16 29.96
N THR A 684 -22.30 -11.90 29.52
CA THR A 684 -23.17 -10.86 30.08
C THR A 684 -24.59 -10.85 29.50
N LEU A 685 -24.83 -11.57 28.39
CA LEU A 685 -26.12 -11.60 27.72
C LEU A 685 -26.99 -12.77 28.25
N PRO A 686 -28.31 -12.60 28.43
CA PRO A 686 -29.18 -13.67 28.96
C PRO A 686 -29.33 -14.83 27.96
N GLY A 687 -28.98 -16.06 28.33
CA GLY A 687 -29.05 -17.22 27.41
C GLY A 687 -28.35 -18.47 27.95
N PRO A 688 -28.18 -19.53 27.13
CA PRO A 688 -27.52 -20.76 27.54
C PRO A 688 -26.05 -20.53 27.96
N ALA A 689 -25.53 -21.39 28.83
CA ALA A 689 -24.16 -21.31 29.32
C ALA A 689 -23.16 -21.41 28.15
N HIS A 690 -22.20 -20.48 28.12
CA HIS A 690 -21.23 -20.33 27.05
C HIS A 690 -19.94 -21.12 27.33
N PRO A 691 -19.18 -21.50 26.28
CA PRO A 691 -17.91 -22.18 26.44
C PRO A 691 -16.89 -21.33 27.22
N PRO A 692 -15.88 -21.97 27.82
CA PRO A 692 -14.98 -21.29 28.73
C PRO A 692 -14.20 -20.20 27.99
N ILE A 693 -14.27 -18.97 28.52
CA ILE A 693 -13.40 -17.82 28.18
C ILE A 693 -11.90 -18.17 28.32
N GLN A 694 -11.60 -19.32 28.93
CA GLN A 694 -10.26 -19.80 29.27
C GLN A 694 -9.33 -19.86 28.07
N THR A 695 -9.75 -20.35 26.89
CA THR A 695 -8.78 -20.59 25.80
C THR A 695 -8.21 -19.30 25.19
N PRO A 696 -9.03 -18.31 24.75
CA PRO A 696 -8.48 -17.04 24.25
C PRO A 696 -7.71 -16.26 25.32
N LEU A 697 -8.16 -16.32 26.58
CA LEU A 697 -7.47 -15.70 27.72
C LEU A 697 -6.14 -16.40 28.02
N GLN A 698 -6.07 -17.73 27.87
CA GLN A 698 -4.86 -18.51 28.01
C GLN A 698 -3.85 -18.18 26.93
N THR A 699 -4.28 -17.97 25.68
CA THR A 699 -3.39 -17.44 24.62
C THR A 699 -2.74 -16.13 25.05
N LEU A 700 -3.48 -15.20 25.65
CA LEU A 700 -2.88 -13.96 26.17
C LEU A 700 -1.92 -14.21 27.34
N ARG A 701 -2.24 -15.15 28.24
CA ARG A 701 -1.37 -15.53 29.37
C ARG A 701 -0.04 -16.11 28.91
N LEU A 702 -0.04 -16.94 27.87
CA LEU A 702 1.17 -17.53 27.31
C LEU A 702 2.21 -16.48 26.90
N PHE A 703 1.78 -15.32 26.40
CA PHE A 703 2.68 -14.27 25.92
C PHE A 703 2.86 -13.11 26.91
N SER A 704 2.22 -13.17 28.08
CA SER A 704 2.16 -12.03 29.00
C SER A 704 3.45 -11.73 29.76
N THR A 705 4.35 -12.71 29.90
CA THR A 705 5.65 -12.52 30.55
C THR A 705 6.59 -11.71 29.66
N ASP A 706 6.52 -11.94 28.35
CA ASP A 706 7.52 -11.45 27.39
C ASP A 706 7.00 -10.28 26.56
N LYS A 707 5.67 -10.08 26.50
CA LYS A 707 5.02 -9.02 25.72
C LYS A 707 4.15 -8.12 26.58
N THR A 708 4.52 -6.84 26.70
CA THR A 708 3.77 -5.84 27.48
C THR A 708 2.37 -5.59 26.93
N LEU A 709 2.15 -5.77 25.62
CA LEU A 709 0.81 -5.64 25.05
C LEU A 709 -0.13 -6.74 25.57
N ALA A 710 0.34 -7.99 25.63
CA ALA A 710 -0.42 -9.10 26.19
C ALA A 710 -0.70 -8.88 27.69
N ALA A 711 0.31 -8.45 28.45
CA ALA A 711 0.15 -8.11 29.87
C ALA A 711 -0.89 -6.99 30.09
N ARG A 712 -0.85 -5.92 29.29
CA ARG A 712 -1.85 -4.84 29.34
C ARG A 712 -3.26 -5.32 29.05
N HIS A 713 -3.41 -6.16 28.04
CA HIS A 713 -4.70 -6.76 27.70
C HIS A 713 -5.23 -7.64 28.84
N LEU A 714 -4.39 -8.45 29.48
CA LEU A 714 -4.79 -9.25 30.63
C LEU A 714 -5.20 -8.41 31.83
N ASN A 715 -4.43 -7.37 32.15
CA ASN A 715 -4.77 -6.46 33.25
C ASN A 715 -6.16 -5.81 33.06
N ALA A 716 -6.58 -5.58 31.81
CA ALA A 716 -7.92 -5.09 31.50
C ALA A 716 -9.01 -6.18 31.58
N LEU A 717 -8.68 -7.45 31.31
CA LEU A 717 -9.63 -8.56 31.21
C LEU A 717 -9.79 -9.38 32.50
N ASP A 718 -8.73 -9.59 33.27
CA ASP A 718 -8.75 -10.42 34.47
C ASP A 718 -9.76 -9.95 35.53
N PRO A 719 -9.93 -8.64 35.81
CA PRO A 719 -10.97 -8.17 36.73
C PRO A 719 -12.38 -8.51 36.24
N LEU A 720 -12.63 -8.36 34.93
CA LEU A 720 -13.91 -8.69 34.31
C LEU A 720 -14.20 -10.19 34.35
N TYR A 721 -13.17 -11.00 34.08
CA TYR A 721 -13.28 -12.45 34.17
C TYR A 721 -13.56 -12.89 35.61
N ALA A 722 -12.87 -12.34 36.60
CA ALA A 722 -13.09 -12.66 38.01
C ALA A 722 -14.51 -12.33 38.49
N LEU A 723 -15.13 -11.26 37.95
CA LEU A 723 -16.51 -10.88 38.24
C LEU A 723 -17.53 -11.85 37.63
N LEU A 724 -17.22 -12.45 36.48
CA LEU A 724 -18.13 -13.29 35.70
C LEU A 724 -17.89 -14.80 35.87
N ALA A 725 -16.76 -15.21 36.44
CA ALA A 725 -16.42 -16.61 36.66
C ALA A 725 -17.36 -17.25 37.71
N PRO A 726 -17.88 -18.47 37.46
CA PRO A 726 -18.66 -19.18 38.46
C PRO A 726 -17.77 -19.49 39.67
N ARG A 727 -18.12 -18.95 40.85
CA ARG A 727 -17.47 -19.32 42.11
C ARG A 727 -17.70 -20.81 42.37
N ALA A 728 -16.62 -21.58 42.58
CA ALA A 728 -16.73 -22.95 43.06
C ALA A 728 -17.53 -22.96 44.39
N PRO A 729 -18.43 -23.93 44.63
CA PRO A 729 -19.11 -24.04 45.90
C PRO A 729 -18.07 -24.24 47.01
N PRO A 730 -18.25 -23.65 48.21
CA PRO A 730 -17.30 -23.81 49.29
C PRO A 730 -17.18 -25.30 49.64
N THR A 731 -15.95 -25.81 49.61
CA THR A 731 -15.62 -27.15 50.09
C THR A 731 -16.10 -27.28 51.53
N PRO A 732 -16.88 -28.33 51.90
CA PRO A 732 -17.33 -28.48 53.27
C PRO A 732 -16.11 -28.68 54.18
N ALA A 733 -15.97 -27.80 55.18
CA ALA A 733 -14.92 -27.91 56.20
C ALA A 733 -15.02 -29.27 56.92
N PRO A 734 -13.89 -29.89 57.32
CA PRO A 734 -13.91 -31.13 58.09
C PRO A 734 -14.54 -30.87 59.47
N PRO A 735 -15.23 -31.86 60.07
CA PRO A 735 -15.98 -31.67 61.30
C PRO A 735 -15.07 -31.30 62.48
N SER A 736 -15.43 -30.20 63.14
CA SER A 736 -14.77 -29.63 64.32
C SER A 736 -14.67 -30.63 65.49
N THR A 737 -13.45 -30.91 65.95
CA THR A 737 -13.22 -31.43 67.30
C THR A 737 -13.23 -30.26 68.29
N LYS A 738 -14.08 -30.37 69.31
CA LYS A 738 -14.29 -29.34 70.34
C LYS A 738 -13.01 -29.10 71.15
N GLN A 739 -12.46 -27.90 71.10
CA GLN A 739 -11.57 -27.38 72.15
C GLN A 739 -12.16 -26.08 72.74
N LYS A 740 -12.12 -26.00 74.07
CA LYS A 740 -12.64 -24.90 74.88
C LYS A 740 -11.81 -23.64 74.64
N ILE A 741 -12.48 -22.56 74.25
CA ILE A 741 -11.90 -21.22 74.10
C ILE A 741 -11.76 -20.60 75.50
N SER A 742 -10.58 -20.06 75.80
CA SER A 742 -10.28 -19.36 77.06
C SER A 742 -10.81 -17.92 77.02
N ILE A 743 -11.23 -17.37 78.16
CA ILE A 743 -11.71 -15.97 78.30
C ILE A 743 -10.67 -14.94 77.82
N HIS A 744 -9.39 -15.32 77.73
CA HIS A 744 -8.32 -14.48 77.21
C HIS A 744 -8.44 -14.21 75.69
N ASP A 745 -9.09 -15.09 74.92
CA ASP A 745 -9.29 -14.93 73.47
C ASP A 745 -10.48 -14.01 73.13
N LEU A 746 -11.35 -13.73 74.10
CA LEU A 746 -12.51 -12.83 73.93
C LEU A 746 -12.17 -11.35 74.11
N LEU A 747 -10.99 -11.02 74.64
CA LEU A 747 -10.59 -9.64 74.97
C LEU A 747 -9.65 -8.99 73.94
N GLN A 748 -9.28 -9.71 72.87
CA GLN A 748 -8.58 -9.15 71.70
C GLN A 748 -9.52 -9.16 70.49
N SER A 749 -10.51 -8.28 70.49
CA SER A 749 -11.39 -8.06 69.35
C SER A 749 -10.67 -7.29 68.24
N GLU A 750 -10.14 -8.00 67.24
CA GLU A 750 -9.95 -7.47 65.89
C GLU A 750 -11.32 -7.41 65.17
N PRO A 751 -11.55 -6.45 64.27
CA PRO A 751 -12.89 -6.16 63.76
C PRO A 751 -13.42 -7.31 62.88
N VAL A 752 -14.72 -7.57 63.06
CA VAL A 752 -15.54 -8.47 62.23
C VAL A 752 -15.18 -8.31 60.75
N PRO A 753 -14.82 -9.38 60.00
CA PRO A 753 -14.71 -9.28 58.55
C PRO A 753 -16.09 -8.90 58.01
N GLN A 754 -16.18 -7.69 57.46
CA GLN A 754 -17.35 -7.21 56.74
C GLN A 754 -17.79 -8.29 55.74
N ALA A 755 -19.09 -8.58 55.73
CA ALA A 755 -19.70 -9.42 54.71
C ALA A 755 -19.20 -8.96 53.33
N ALA A 756 -18.58 -9.88 52.58
CA ALA A 756 -18.08 -9.60 51.24
C ALA A 756 -19.20 -8.99 50.39
N PRO A 757 -18.93 -7.92 49.62
CA PRO A 757 -19.96 -7.26 48.83
C PRO A 757 -20.59 -8.27 47.87
N THR A 758 -21.93 -8.28 47.83
CA THR A 758 -22.73 -8.98 46.81
C THR A 758 -22.20 -8.66 45.42
N PRO A 759 -22.11 -9.64 44.50
CA PRO A 759 -21.64 -9.39 43.14
C PRO A 759 -22.50 -8.29 42.51
N PRO A 760 -21.90 -7.33 41.79
CA PRO A 760 -22.69 -6.32 41.13
C PRO A 760 -23.56 -6.98 40.05
N PRO A 761 -24.75 -6.45 39.73
CA PRO A 761 -25.64 -7.03 38.73
C PRO A 761 -24.90 -7.13 37.38
N ALA A 762 -25.26 -8.12 36.55
CA ALA A 762 -24.64 -8.34 35.22
C ALA A 762 -24.53 -7.06 34.35
N GLY A 763 -25.39 -6.06 34.60
CA GLY A 763 -25.29 -4.72 34.01
C GLY A 763 -23.97 -3.99 34.32
N ALA A 764 -23.48 -4.03 35.57
CA ALA A 764 -22.23 -3.36 35.96
C ALA A 764 -20.99 -3.99 35.30
N ALA A 765 -20.94 -5.33 35.19
CA ALA A 765 -19.87 -6.02 34.46
C ALA A 765 -19.90 -5.65 32.96
N ARG A 766 -21.09 -5.44 32.41
CA ARG A 766 -21.29 -5.00 31.03
C ARG A 766 -20.89 -3.54 30.80
N ASP A 767 -21.14 -2.66 31.76
CA ASP A 767 -20.69 -1.26 31.70
C ASP A 767 -19.17 -1.14 31.75
N VAL A 768 -18.50 -1.92 32.60
CA VAL A 768 -17.04 -2.00 32.63
C VAL A 768 -16.49 -2.60 31.33
N LEU A 769 -17.13 -3.64 30.77
CA LEU A 769 -16.75 -4.18 29.47
C LEU A 769 -16.90 -3.14 28.35
N ASN A 770 -17.98 -2.36 28.34
CA ASN A 770 -18.18 -1.27 27.40
C ASN A 770 -17.12 -0.17 27.55
N ALA A 771 -16.69 0.13 28.78
CA ALA A 771 -15.60 1.06 29.05
C ALA A 771 -14.27 0.53 28.53
N VAL A 772 -13.94 -0.76 28.75
CA VAL A 772 -12.74 -1.42 28.21
C VAL A 772 -12.72 -1.35 26.68
N LEU A 773 -13.86 -1.57 26.03
CA LEU A 773 -13.97 -1.45 24.56
C LEU A 773 -13.84 -0.01 24.06
N GLY A 774 -14.30 0.97 24.85
CA GLY A 774 -14.13 2.39 24.55
C GLY A 774 -12.68 2.88 24.76
N LEU A 775 -12.00 2.42 25.80
CA LEU A 775 -10.62 2.79 26.14
C LEU A 775 -9.60 2.26 25.13
N VAL A 776 -9.81 1.04 24.61
CA VAL A 776 -8.89 0.41 23.64
C VAL A 776 -8.93 1.10 22.28
N GLY A 777 -10.05 1.71 21.90
CA GLY A 777 -10.17 2.48 20.65
C GLY A 777 -9.52 3.88 20.67
N VAL A 778 -9.06 4.37 21.83
CA VAL A 778 -8.64 5.78 22.02
C VAL A 778 -7.13 5.96 22.18
N ARG A 779 -6.34 4.92 22.44
CA ARG A 779 -4.90 5.07 22.70
C ARG A 779 -4.03 4.16 21.84
N ARG A 780 -3.61 4.68 20.67
CA ARG A 780 -2.33 4.34 20.03
C ARG A 780 -1.89 5.32 18.93
N GLU A 781 -2.33 6.58 18.99
CA GLU A 781 -1.62 7.65 18.29
C GLU A 781 -1.01 8.59 19.34
N GLY A 782 0.31 8.71 19.29
CA GLY A 782 1.05 9.72 20.03
C GLY A 782 0.61 11.11 19.59
N VAL A 783 -0.40 11.65 20.27
CA VAL A 783 -0.70 13.08 20.23
C VAL A 783 0.30 13.76 21.17
N ARG A 784 1.44 14.18 20.61
CA ARG A 784 2.11 15.38 21.11
C ARG A 784 1.21 16.57 20.77
N ALA A 785 0.23 16.84 21.62
CA ALA A 785 -0.38 18.14 21.74
C ALA A 785 -0.59 18.39 23.22
N SER A 786 0.15 19.37 23.71
CA SER A 786 -0.05 20.06 24.97
C SER A 786 -1.52 20.40 25.18
N ASP A 787 -2.17 19.77 26.15
CA ASP A 787 -3.30 20.38 26.83
C ASP A 787 -3.33 19.94 28.31
N PRO A 788 -3.45 20.88 29.27
CA PRO A 788 -3.33 20.60 30.70
C PRO A 788 -4.71 20.53 31.35
N TYR A 789 -5.38 19.38 31.36
CA TYR A 789 -6.48 19.15 32.32
C TYR A 789 -6.56 17.68 32.76
N PRO A 790 -6.84 17.42 34.06
CA PRO A 790 -6.74 16.10 34.65
C PRO A 790 -7.96 15.24 34.29
N THR A 791 -7.70 13.98 33.97
CA THR A 791 -8.71 12.91 33.94
C THR A 791 -9.30 12.70 35.34
N PRO A 792 -10.63 12.56 35.51
CA PRO A 792 -11.23 12.17 36.79
C PRO A 792 -11.00 10.68 37.08
N PRO A 793 -11.05 10.28 38.37
CA PRO A 793 -10.57 8.98 38.87
C PRO A 793 -11.34 7.75 38.37
#